data_AF-A0A1Z5T3V2-F1
#
_entry.id   AF-A0A1Z5T3V2-F1
#
_cell.length_a   1.000
_cell.length_b   1.000
_cell.length_c   1.000
_cell.angle_alpha   90.00
_cell.angle_beta   90.00
_cell.angle_gamma   90.00
#
_symmetry.space_group_name_H-M   'P 1'
#
loop_
_entity.id
_entity.type
_entity.pdbx_description
1 polymer ?
#
loop_
_entity_poly.entity_id
_entity_poly.type
_entity_poly.pdbx_seq_one_letter_code
_entity_poly.pdbx_strand_id
1 'polypeptide(L)'
;MAIRYMILLSRQGKVRLAKWFTTLSPKDKAKIIKDVSQLVLARRTRMCNFIEYKDTKIVYRRYASLFFIAATDPTDNELLTLEIVHRYVEQMDKYYGNVCELDIIFNFQKAYFILDELLLAGELQESSKKNVLRVIGAQDGLEEMEYLPLPDFDVATNALNFSTPDCHIIGGCDLYTTKAAGKDKKLYKDIENSLESQYESLVRLSASLSPPCRALESDDGRTNEQGGRRKKRSLTMDPPEIDLSRASPFGPLSQITARRTFAYLIATLNASHPDYDFSHTLRPTDFRREPSLRRIMHNVDSTLQNLRPRPTTLYLAPPTLSNSMPVANSFGNEVWSPRMWSLIDKEMGLRQCDKYAYVPDEDPFDGDEGSIWSMHYFFFNKQRKRVCYLYLRGLSVISHSPVHAPTLLSRPLVERKASEVTVGEGAGKRASYWFDGNRAILHDDIDTTGYGDDDDDEMIIEEPDDDEVEVPDVDLDEIRSDLADGYYGYDAEDDGFDDFAGYLVKANSEGQPGPLTYNRTLAQGANLFAERLKSHGGIVMFRAFVYDNTINETNWYNDRANAAVDFFKPLDGQFDENVIVQIKYGPIDFQVREPASPLFVNIPNTNTAIELQITQEYLGQQCHLLYWAPLWKLILDTDLRADHQTSYVKDIMSMESWPAYENYSGNLGIQTLNDILYTHYGPNPQTLDGNGWGQWTRADGFSIGMDRTVSNGTGFAGQYPEEVAQMYEDIATTPDNYLLWFHHVNYTHILKSGATVIQDFYDQHYAGAQTAQTFVPAWKSLEGKIDNERYTDQLFRQVYQAGHSIVWRDAIANYYHNLSGIPDKAGRVGHYPSRIEAENMILDGYEPYAVSPFEVASNYTAIVTTSNMTAGTASTILDFDSGTYDIAVNYYDMYGGASHYSLMINNDTLGEWTADAKPYIANQAAPRILGHTPSIYVDGHSAIRITFSNVTLNKGDMLKIIGTPDGNEPAPLDYVSVLQPGKID
;
A
#
# COMPACT_ATOMS: atom_id res chain seq x y z
N MET A 1 -31.03 -0.60 -19.83
CA MET A 1 -30.44 -0.08 -21.08
C MET A 1 -29.57 -1.19 -21.62
N ALA A 2 -29.96 -1.81 -22.73
CA ALA A 2 -29.38 -3.08 -23.15
C ALA A 2 -28.74 -2.97 -24.54
N ILE A 3 -27.41 -3.04 -24.57
CA ILE A 3 -26.65 -3.25 -25.81
C ILE A 3 -27.01 -4.63 -26.36
N ARG A 4 -27.62 -4.68 -27.54
CA ARG A 4 -28.05 -5.92 -28.18
C ARG A 4 -26.88 -6.71 -28.76
N TYR A 5 -25.89 -6.02 -29.31
CA TYR A 5 -24.65 -6.60 -29.82
C TYR A 5 -23.54 -5.55 -29.94
N MET A 6 -22.28 -6.03 -29.90
CA MET A 6 -21.08 -5.24 -30.12
C MET A 6 -20.18 -5.91 -31.16
N ILE A 7 -19.76 -5.16 -32.17
CA ILE A 7 -18.98 -5.64 -33.32
C ILE A 7 -17.75 -4.75 -33.49
N LEU A 8 -16.59 -5.39 -33.64
CA LEU A 8 -15.33 -4.74 -34.02
C LEU A 8 -15.00 -5.08 -35.46
N LEU A 9 -14.73 -4.05 -36.25
CA LEU A 9 -14.53 -4.17 -37.69
C LEU A 9 -13.26 -3.44 -38.12
N SER A 10 -12.43 -4.08 -38.93
CA SER A 10 -11.27 -3.42 -39.52
C SER A 10 -11.66 -2.46 -40.63
N ARG A 11 -10.77 -1.52 -40.96
CA ARG A 11 -10.92 -0.63 -42.13
C ARG A 11 -11.21 -1.37 -43.45
N GLN A 12 -10.83 -2.64 -43.56
CA GLN A 12 -11.07 -3.49 -44.74
C GLN A 12 -12.43 -4.21 -44.71
N GLY A 13 -13.26 -3.98 -43.69
CA GLY A 13 -14.56 -4.65 -43.52
C GLY A 13 -14.47 -6.06 -42.95
N LYS A 14 -13.33 -6.44 -42.35
CA LYS A 14 -13.18 -7.75 -41.70
C LYS A 14 -13.61 -7.64 -40.24
N VAL A 15 -14.51 -8.53 -39.82
CA VAL A 15 -14.93 -8.64 -38.41
C VAL A 15 -13.81 -9.23 -37.58
N ARG A 16 -13.45 -8.56 -36.47
CA ARG A 16 -12.42 -9.00 -35.52
C ARG A 16 -13.02 -9.56 -34.23
N LEU A 17 -14.13 -8.99 -33.78
CA LEU A 17 -14.88 -9.44 -32.61
C LEU A 17 -16.37 -9.20 -32.85
N ALA A 18 -17.23 -10.10 -32.39
CA ALA A 18 -18.68 -9.92 -32.47
C ALA A 18 -19.37 -10.61 -31.29
N LYS A 19 -19.76 -9.83 -30.27
CA LYS A 19 -20.53 -10.28 -29.12
C LYS A 19 -22.01 -9.97 -29.35
N TRP A 20 -22.86 -10.94 -29.05
CA TRP A 20 -24.32 -10.80 -29.15
C TRP A 20 -24.91 -11.07 -27.78
N PHE A 21 -25.64 -10.10 -27.25
CA PHE A 21 -26.32 -10.20 -25.95
C PHE A 21 -27.79 -10.62 -26.11
N THR A 22 -28.34 -10.47 -27.32
CA THR A 22 -29.66 -11.00 -27.70
C THR A 22 -29.56 -12.26 -28.56
N THR A 23 -30.54 -13.13 -28.42
CA THR A 23 -30.64 -14.39 -29.17
C THR A 23 -31.18 -14.14 -30.58
N LEU A 24 -30.30 -14.24 -31.57
CA LEU A 24 -30.62 -14.07 -32.99
C LEU A 24 -30.19 -15.28 -33.81
N SER A 25 -30.90 -15.55 -34.91
CA SER A 25 -30.55 -16.65 -35.81
C SER A 25 -29.20 -16.37 -36.50
N PRO A 26 -28.39 -17.40 -36.83
CA PRO A 26 -27.12 -17.18 -37.54
C PRO A 26 -27.27 -16.46 -38.88
N LYS A 27 -28.41 -16.66 -39.57
CA LYS A 27 -28.75 -15.97 -40.82
C LYS A 27 -28.96 -14.47 -40.61
N ASP A 28 -29.61 -14.10 -39.51
CA ASP A 28 -29.84 -12.69 -39.17
C ASP A 28 -28.56 -12.02 -38.68
N LYS A 29 -27.74 -12.70 -37.88
CA LYS A 29 -26.41 -12.20 -37.45
C LYS A 29 -25.53 -11.88 -38.66
N ALA A 30 -25.45 -12.79 -39.63
CA ALA A 30 -24.67 -12.59 -40.86
C ALA A 30 -25.21 -11.44 -41.73
N LYS A 31 -26.55 -11.30 -41.81
CA LYS A 31 -27.18 -10.18 -42.51
C LYS A 31 -26.91 -8.84 -41.84
N ILE A 32 -27.05 -8.77 -40.50
CA ILE A 32 -26.78 -7.57 -39.72
C ILE A 32 -25.32 -7.15 -39.85
N ILE A 33 -24.37 -8.08 -39.68
CA ILE A 33 -22.94 -7.80 -39.88
C ILE A 33 -22.72 -7.18 -41.26
N LYS A 34 -23.26 -7.78 -42.32
CA LYS A 34 -23.07 -7.28 -43.69
C LYS A 34 -23.65 -5.87 -43.87
N ASP A 35 -24.90 -5.66 -43.47
CA ASP A 35 -25.63 -4.41 -43.68
C ASP A 35 -25.01 -3.27 -42.85
N VAL A 36 -24.73 -3.52 -41.56
CA VAL A 36 -24.13 -2.53 -40.65
C VAL A 36 -22.69 -2.20 -41.03
N SER A 37 -21.90 -3.19 -41.47
CA SER A 37 -20.53 -2.95 -41.94
C SER A 37 -20.50 -2.01 -43.15
N GLN A 38 -21.42 -2.19 -44.11
CA GLN A 38 -21.52 -1.32 -45.28
C GLN A 38 -21.95 0.10 -44.91
N LEU A 39 -22.92 0.23 -43.99
CA LEU A 39 -23.40 1.53 -43.51
C LEU A 39 -22.31 2.31 -42.76
N VAL A 40 -21.54 1.66 -41.89
CA VAL A 40 -20.48 2.31 -41.11
C VAL A 40 -19.27 2.67 -41.97
N LEU A 41 -18.84 1.77 -42.87
CA LEU A 41 -17.67 2.03 -43.72
C LEU A 41 -17.90 3.08 -44.82
N ALA A 42 -19.15 3.30 -45.24
CA ALA A 42 -19.48 4.30 -46.25
C ALA A 42 -19.54 5.74 -45.69
N ARG A 43 -19.47 5.91 -44.37
CA ARG A 43 -19.63 7.22 -43.71
C ARG A 43 -18.32 8.00 -43.60
N ARG A 44 -18.42 9.32 -43.75
CA ARG A 44 -17.30 10.26 -43.63
C ARG A 44 -17.03 10.58 -42.16
N THR A 45 -15.81 11.01 -41.84
CA THR A 45 -15.36 11.26 -40.45
C THR A 45 -16.09 12.41 -39.73
N ARG A 46 -16.66 13.37 -40.47
CA ARG A 46 -17.45 14.49 -39.89
C ARG A 46 -18.94 14.18 -39.69
N MET A 47 -19.39 12.96 -39.99
CA MET A 47 -20.80 12.56 -39.83
C MET A 47 -21.06 11.97 -38.45
N CYS A 48 -22.29 12.10 -37.94
CA CYS A 48 -22.63 11.62 -36.60
C CYS A 48 -22.34 10.12 -36.39
N ASN A 49 -22.05 9.79 -35.14
CA ASN A 49 -21.71 8.45 -34.67
C ASN A 49 -22.93 7.54 -34.45
N PHE A 50 -24.13 8.03 -34.81
CA PHE A 50 -25.40 7.33 -34.63
C PHE A 50 -26.05 7.05 -35.98
N ILE A 51 -26.58 5.84 -36.15
CA ILE A 51 -27.25 5.41 -37.38
C ILE A 51 -28.53 4.66 -37.00
N GLU A 52 -29.66 5.07 -37.55
CA GLU A 52 -30.86 4.25 -37.46
C GLU A 52 -30.75 3.05 -38.39
N TYR A 53 -30.98 1.86 -37.83
CA TYR A 53 -30.96 0.62 -38.59
C TYR A 53 -32.12 -0.26 -38.13
N LYS A 54 -33.20 -0.23 -38.92
CA LYS A 54 -34.47 -0.90 -38.59
C LYS A 54 -34.97 -0.46 -37.22
N ASP A 55 -35.33 -1.41 -36.36
CA ASP A 55 -35.86 -1.18 -35.01
C ASP A 55 -34.74 -1.02 -33.96
N THR A 56 -33.54 -0.63 -34.38
CA THR A 56 -32.38 -0.44 -33.49
C THR A 56 -31.58 0.78 -33.89
N LYS A 57 -30.90 1.39 -32.91
CA LYS A 57 -29.94 2.46 -33.14
C LYS A 57 -28.53 1.89 -33.06
N ILE A 58 -27.71 2.24 -34.04
CA ILE A 58 -26.30 1.84 -34.12
C ILE A 58 -25.45 2.99 -33.66
N VAL A 59 -24.65 2.76 -32.63
CA VAL A 59 -23.65 3.67 -32.11
C VAL A 59 -22.28 3.17 -32.52
N TYR A 60 -21.48 3.99 -33.21
CA TYR A 60 -20.16 3.56 -33.66
C TYR A 60 -19.09 4.64 -33.44
N ARG A 61 -17.85 4.22 -33.20
CA ARG A 61 -16.69 5.11 -33.13
C ARG A 61 -15.46 4.42 -33.71
N ARG A 62 -14.60 5.22 -34.36
CA ARG A 62 -13.33 4.74 -34.93
C ARG A 62 -12.20 5.04 -33.96
N TYR A 63 -11.40 4.01 -33.65
CA TYR A 63 -10.13 4.13 -32.93
C TYR A 63 -9.04 3.52 -33.81
N ALA A 64 -8.06 4.33 -34.20
CA ALA A 64 -7.00 3.95 -35.15
C ALA A 64 -7.55 3.27 -36.46
N SER A 65 -7.27 1.98 -36.66
CA SER A 65 -7.70 1.19 -37.83
C SER A 65 -9.02 0.41 -37.62
N LEU A 66 -9.62 0.48 -36.42
CA LEU A 66 -10.79 -0.32 -36.02
C LEU A 66 -12.03 0.55 -35.80
N PHE A 67 -13.17 0.02 -36.22
CA PHE A 67 -14.51 0.55 -35.94
C PHE A 67 -15.15 -0.30 -34.85
N PHE A 68 -15.55 0.36 -33.77
CA PHE A 68 -16.32 -0.22 -32.68
C PHE A 68 -17.77 0.16 -32.86
N ILE A 69 -18.64 -0.85 -32.90
CA ILE A 69 -20.05 -0.70 -33.29
C ILE A 69 -20.90 -1.39 -32.25
N ALA A 70 -21.80 -0.67 -31.58
CA ALA A 70 -22.76 -1.19 -30.63
C ALA A 70 -24.18 -0.90 -31.15
N ALA A 71 -25.12 -1.81 -30.89
CA ALA A 71 -26.53 -1.59 -31.21
C ALA A 71 -27.37 -1.53 -29.94
N THR A 72 -28.20 -0.51 -29.84
CA THR A 72 -29.11 -0.28 -28.71
C THR A 72 -30.55 -0.15 -29.17
N ASP A 73 -31.45 -0.22 -28.21
CA ASP A 73 -32.86 0.01 -28.45
C ASP A 73 -33.13 1.49 -28.82
N PRO A 74 -34.16 1.79 -29.62
CA PRO A 74 -34.46 3.16 -30.04
C PRO A 74 -34.76 4.12 -28.88
N THR A 75 -35.16 3.57 -27.73
CA THR A 75 -35.46 4.30 -26.50
C THR A 75 -34.24 4.49 -25.59
N ASP A 76 -33.14 3.79 -25.85
CA ASP A 76 -31.92 3.84 -25.04
C ASP A 76 -31.01 5.00 -25.46
N ASN A 77 -30.31 5.59 -24.49
CA ASN A 77 -29.43 6.75 -24.71
C ASN A 77 -28.14 6.35 -25.46
N GLU A 78 -27.95 6.97 -26.63
CA GLU A 78 -26.85 6.68 -27.55
C GLU A 78 -25.50 7.21 -27.04
N LEU A 79 -25.50 8.28 -26.25
CA LEU A 79 -24.29 8.84 -25.63
C LEU A 79 -23.74 7.91 -24.54
N LEU A 80 -24.62 7.30 -23.75
CA LEU A 80 -24.18 6.33 -22.74
C LEU A 80 -23.54 5.10 -23.40
N THR A 81 -24.09 4.66 -24.52
CA THR A 81 -23.52 3.58 -25.33
C THR A 81 -22.15 3.95 -25.91
N LEU A 82 -21.99 5.21 -26.36
CA LEU A 82 -20.73 5.70 -26.88
C LEU A 82 -19.64 5.75 -25.79
N GLU A 83 -20.00 6.12 -24.57
CA GLU A 83 -19.10 6.10 -23.42
C GLU A 83 -18.74 4.67 -23.01
N ILE A 84 -19.68 3.72 -23.06
CA ILE A 84 -19.38 2.29 -22.84
C ILE A 84 -18.37 1.77 -23.87
N VAL A 85 -18.53 2.15 -25.14
CA VAL A 85 -17.57 1.81 -26.20
C VAL A 85 -16.20 2.43 -25.92
N HIS A 86 -16.14 3.66 -25.43
CA HIS A 86 -14.88 4.31 -25.04
C HIS A 86 -14.23 3.58 -23.86
N ARG A 87 -14.99 3.27 -22.81
CA ARG A 87 -14.54 2.54 -21.62
C ARG A 87 -13.92 1.19 -21.97
N TYR A 88 -14.55 0.45 -22.89
CA TYR A 88 -14.03 -0.83 -23.37
C TYR A 88 -12.66 -0.69 -24.04
N VAL A 89 -12.49 0.32 -24.88
CA VAL A 89 -11.22 0.60 -25.59
C VAL A 89 -10.13 0.97 -24.60
N GLU A 90 -10.41 1.84 -23.64
CA GLU A 90 -9.44 2.25 -22.63
C GLU A 90 -9.00 1.10 -21.71
N GLN A 91 -9.92 0.18 -21.37
CA GLN A 91 -9.59 -1.01 -20.58
C GLN A 91 -8.68 -1.96 -21.37
N MET A 92 -8.94 -2.17 -22.66
CA MET A 92 -8.05 -2.95 -23.52
C MET A 92 -6.68 -2.29 -23.69
N ASP A 93 -6.64 -0.98 -23.92
CA ASP A 93 -5.39 -0.25 -24.11
C ASP A 93 -4.49 -0.33 -22.88
N LYS A 94 -5.08 -0.20 -21.70
CA LYS A 94 -4.38 -0.35 -20.42
C LYS A 94 -3.94 -1.79 -20.15
N TYR A 95 -4.70 -2.80 -20.59
CA TYR A 95 -4.31 -4.21 -20.44
C TYR A 95 -3.17 -4.61 -21.37
N TYR A 96 -3.21 -4.19 -22.65
CA TYR A 96 -2.23 -4.57 -23.66
C TYR A 96 -0.98 -3.67 -23.68
N GLY A 97 -1.04 -2.48 -23.08
CA GLY A 97 0.08 -1.53 -23.08
C GLY A 97 0.34 -0.97 -24.47
N ASN A 98 -0.65 -0.26 -25.02
CA ASN A 98 -0.85 0.13 -26.43
C ASN A 98 -1.50 -0.98 -27.26
N VAL A 99 -2.83 -1.02 -27.26
CA VAL A 99 -3.58 -2.07 -27.97
C VAL A 99 -3.53 -1.87 -29.49
N CYS A 100 -3.14 -2.92 -30.22
CA CYS A 100 -3.22 -2.95 -31.68
C CYS A 100 -4.20 -4.02 -32.20
N GLU A 101 -4.56 -3.93 -33.49
CA GLU A 101 -5.48 -4.89 -34.12
C GLU A 101 -4.97 -6.34 -34.05
N LEU A 102 -3.65 -6.56 -34.05
CA LEU A 102 -3.07 -7.90 -33.91
C LEU A 102 -3.27 -8.47 -32.50
N ASP A 103 -3.19 -7.65 -31.45
CA ASP A 103 -3.38 -8.11 -30.07
C ASP A 103 -4.79 -8.67 -29.86
N ILE A 104 -5.80 -7.99 -30.40
CA ILE A 104 -7.19 -8.43 -30.34
C ILE A 104 -7.41 -9.71 -31.18
N ILE A 105 -6.68 -9.88 -32.29
CA ILE A 105 -6.78 -11.10 -33.12
C ILE A 105 -6.13 -12.30 -32.44
N PHE A 106 -4.92 -12.14 -31.91
CA PHE A 106 -4.17 -13.23 -31.29
C PHE A 106 -4.69 -13.57 -29.89
N ASN A 107 -5.32 -12.61 -29.20
CA ASN A 107 -5.86 -12.77 -27.85
C ASN A 107 -7.37 -12.43 -27.78
N PHE A 108 -8.15 -12.80 -28.80
CA PHE A 108 -9.58 -12.49 -28.88
C PHE A 108 -10.38 -12.96 -27.65
N GLN A 109 -9.93 -14.05 -26.99
CA GLN A 109 -10.53 -14.54 -25.76
C GLN A 109 -10.43 -13.52 -24.62
N LYS A 110 -9.27 -12.88 -24.42
CA LYS A 110 -9.08 -11.86 -23.38
C LYS A 110 -9.85 -10.58 -23.71
N ALA A 111 -9.98 -10.23 -25.00
CA ALA A 111 -10.88 -9.15 -25.42
C ALA A 111 -12.36 -9.45 -25.10
N TYR A 112 -12.82 -10.70 -25.25
CA TYR A 112 -14.16 -11.11 -24.81
C TYR A 112 -14.29 -11.10 -23.28
N PHE A 113 -13.27 -11.52 -22.53
CA PHE A 113 -13.30 -11.47 -21.07
C PHE A 113 -13.37 -10.02 -20.54
N ILE A 114 -12.56 -9.11 -21.06
CA ILE A 114 -12.66 -7.68 -20.73
C ILE A 114 -14.07 -7.16 -21.02
N LEU A 115 -14.65 -7.57 -22.15
CA LEU A 115 -16.00 -7.17 -22.54
C LEU A 115 -17.07 -7.76 -21.62
N ASP A 116 -16.90 -9.00 -21.16
CA ASP A 116 -17.85 -9.71 -20.30
C ASP A 116 -17.79 -9.21 -18.85
N GLU A 117 -16.62 -8.76 -18.37
CA GLU A 117 -16.49 -8.06 -17.08
C GLU A 117 -17.10 -6.66 -17.14
N LEU A 118 -16.95 -5.98 -18.28
CA LEU A 118 -17.57 -4.67 -18.49
C LEU A 118 -19.09 -4.77 -18.68
N LEU A 119 -19.57 -5.78 -19.43
CA LEU A 119 -20.97 -5.93 -19.83
C LEU A 119 -21.53 -7.31 -19.50
N LEU A 120 -22.60 -7.33 -18.71
CA LEU A 120 -23.38 -8.53 -18.43
C LEU A 120 -24.75 -8.42 -19.08
N ALA A 121 -25.10 -9.42 -19.91
CA ALA A 121 -26.38 -9.46 -20.63
C ALA A 121 -26.70 -8.19 -21.46
N GLY A 122 -25.68 -7.42 -21.86
CA GLY A 122 -25.83 -6.18 -22.62
C GLY A 122 -25.96 -4.93 -21.77
N GLU A 123 -25.95 -5.05 -20.44
CA GLU A 123 -25.97 -3.94 -19.50
C GLU A 123 -24.57 -3.74 -18.87
N LEU A 124 -24.28 -2.51 -18.44
CA LEU A 124 -23.01 -2.18 -17.79
C LEU A 124 -22.93 -2.84 -16.42
N GLN A 125 -21.99 -3.75 -16.24
CA GLN A 125 -21.77 -4.46 -14.98
C GLN A 125 -20.75 -3.72 -14.10
N GLU A 126 -19.53 -3.53 -14.61
CA GLU A 126 -18.43 -2.93 -13.86
C GLU A 126 -17.79 -1.80 -14.66
N SER A 127 -17.96 -0.56 -14.18
CA SER A 127 -17.46 0.66 -14.83
C SER A 127 -16.04 1.02 -14.40
N SER A 128 -15.57 0.50 -13.27
CA SER A 128 -14.25 0.76 -12.73
C SER A 128 -13.17 0.02 -13.52
N LYS A 129 -12.32 0.80 -14.22
CA LYS A 129 -11.12 0.28 -14.89
C LYS A 129 -10.23 -0.53 -13.94
N LYS A 130 -10.10 -0.11 -12.67
CA LYS A 130 -9.27 -0.80 -11.68
C LYS A 130 -9.85 -2.17 -11.31
N ASN A 131 -11.17 -2.27 -11.15
CA ASN A 131 -11.82 -3.53 -10.78
C ASN A 131 -11.83 -4.52 -11.93
N VAL A 132 -12.18 -4.09 -13.15
CA VAL A 132 -12.10 -4.95 -14.34
C VAL A 132 -10.68 -5.49 -14.51
N LEU A 133 -9.66 -4.63 -14.44
CA LEU A 133 -8.26 -5.06 -14.53
C LEU A 133 -7.81 -5.94 -13.35
N ARG A 134 -8.36 -5.74 -12.15
CA ARG A 134 -8.10 -6.60 -10.98
C ARG A 134 -8.69 -7.98 -11.18
N VAL A 135 -9.93 -8.11 -11.66
CA VAL A 135 -10.57 -9.41 -11.91
C VAL A 135 -9.88 -10.13 -13.05
N ILE A 136 -9.51 -9.42 -14.13
CA ILE A 136 -8.70 -10.00 -15.21
C ILE A 136 -7.32 -10.40 -14.68
N GLY A 137 -6.70 -9.59 -13.81
CA GLY A 137 -5.43 -9.91 -13.17
C GLY A 137 -5.52 -11.12 -12.24
N ALA A 138 -6.62 -11.28 -11.51
CA ALA A 138 -6.90 -12.44 -10.67
C ALA A 138 -7.19 -13.68 -11.53
N GLN A 139 -7.90 -13.53 -12.65
CA GLN A 139 -8.13 -14.59 -13.63
C GLN A 139 -6.81 -15.02 -14.30
N ASP A 140 -5.92 -14.07 -14.60
CA ASP A 140 -4.56 -14.32 -15.07
C ASP A 140 -3.68 -14.99 -13.98
N GLY A 141 -3.94 -14.72 -12.70
CA GLY A 141 -3.31 -15.36 -11.55
C GLY A 141 -3.78 -16.81 -11.30
N LEU A 142 -5.01 -17.15 -11.66
CA LEU A 142 -5.53 -18.53 -11.60
C LEU A 142 -4.91 -19.47 -12.67
N GLU A 143 -4.04 -18.95 -13.55
CA GLU A 143 -3.37 -19.69 -14.64
C GLU A 143 -1.91 -20.15 -14.29
N GLU A 144 -1.44 -20.09 -13.02
CA GLU A 144 -0.04 -20.31 -12.57
C GLU A 144 0.57 -21.76 -12.65
N MET A 145 1.92 -21.86 -12.63
CA MET A 145 2.71 -23.11 -12.49
C MET A 145 2.68 -23.61 -11.04
N GLU A 146 1.91 -24.66 -10.80
CA GLU A 146 1.72 -25.22 -9.45
C GLU A 146 2.75 -26.32 -9.15
N TYR A 147 3.49 -26.19 -8.04
CA TYR A 147 4.30 -27.27 -7.44
C TYR A 147 3.36 -28.35 -6.90
N LEU A 148 3.70 -29.62 -7.13
CA LEU A 148 2.89 -30.75 -6.67
C LEU A 148 3.57 -31.44 -5.48
N PRO A 149 3.17 -31.15 -4.22
CA PRO A 149 3.73 -31.80 -3.04
C PRO A 149 3.20 -33.24 -2.94
N LEU A 150 3.93 -34.18 -3.55
CA LEU A 150 3.59 -35.61 -3.51
C LEU A 150 4.53 -36.36 -2.55
N PRO A 151 4.01 -37.11 -1.57
CA PRO A 151 4.83 -37.85 -0.61
C PRO A 151 5.83 -38.82 -1.25
N ASP A 152 5.49 -39.38 -2.42
CA ASP A 152 6.36 -40.26 -3.19
C ASP A 152 7.65 -39.56 -3.68
N PHE A 153 7.61 -38.24 -3.90
CA PHE A 153 8.75 -37.42 -4.31
C PHE A 153 9.59 -36.97 -3.12
N ASP A 154 8.97 -36.74 -1.95
CA ASP A 154 9.70 -36.45 -0.70
C ASP A 154 10.59 -37.62 -0.30
N VAL A 155 10.10 -38.85 -0.45
CA VAL A 155 10.86 -40.10 -0.25
C VAL A 155 12.06 -40.18 -1.20
N ALA A 156 11.89 -39.78 -2.46
CA ALA A 156 12.97 -39.74 -3.44
C ALA A 156 14.01 -38.65 -3.10
N THR A 157 13.56 -37.46 -2.71
CA THR A 157 14.41 -36.32 -2.29
C THR A 157 15.22 -36.64 -1.05
N ASN A 158 14.61 -37.18 0.01
CA ASN A 158 15.31 -37.57 1.22
C ASN A 158 16.39 -38.62 0.94
N ALA A 159 16.10 -39.56 0.04
CA ALA A 159 17.05 -40.60 -0.36
C ALA A 159 18.25 -40.10 -1.18
N LEU A 160 18.26 -38.85 -1.66
CA LEU A 160 19.39 -38.26 -2.42
C LEU A 160 20.41 -37.53 -1.52
N ASN A 161 20.02 -37.15 -0.31
CA ASN A 161 20.84 -36.33 0.60
C ASN A 161 21.61 -37.20 1.62
N PHE A 162 22.94 -37.17 1.59
CA PHE A 162 23.80 -37.88 2.56
C PHE A 162 25.23 -37.31 2.58
N SER A 163 25.97 -37.60 3.64
CA SER A 163 27.37 -37.16 3.79
C SER A 163 28.34 -38.33 3.70
N THR A 164 29.51 -38.10 3.12
CA THR A 164 30.65 -39.02 3.10
C THR A 164 31.84 -38.35 3.80
N PRO A 165 32.92 -39.08 4.14
CA PRO A 165 34.10 -38.49 4.76
C PRO A 165 34.77 -37.40 3.90
N ASP A 166 34.61 -37.45 2.58
CA ASP A 166 35.33 -36.59 1.64
C ASP A 166 34.42 -35.54 0.96
N CYS A 167 33.10 -35.76 0.91
CA CYS A 167 32.13 -34.84 0.31
C CYS A 167 30.72 -34.92 0.93
N HIS A 168 29.99 -33.81 0.90
CA HIS A 168 28.56 -33.73 1.21
C HIS A 168 27.74 -33.84 -0.08
N ILE A 169 26.79 -34.77 -0.14
CA ILE A 169 25.93 -34.98 -1.30
C ILE A 169 24.56 -34.39 -1.02
N ILE A 170 24.17 -33.39 -1.82
CA ILE A 170 22.88 -32.70 -1.75
C ILE A 170 22.12 -32.95 -3.05
N GLY A 171 20.85 -33.36 -2.96
CA GLY A 171 20.03 -33.59 -4.14
C GLY A 171 18.54 -33.41 -3.89
N GLY A 172 17.79 -33.14 -4.95
CA GLY A 172 16.35 -32.91 -4.91
C GLY A 172 15.64 -33.54 -6.10
N CYS A 173 14.40 -33.96 -5.89
CA CYS A 173 13.51 -34.47 -6.91
C CYS A 173 12.15 -33.77 -6.78
N ASP A 174 11.92 -32.76 -7.60
CA ASP A 174 10.76 -31.86 -7.53
C ASP A 174 9.80 -32.06 -8.72
N LEU A 175 8.50 -31.88 -8.49
CA LEU A 175 7.45 -32.06 -9.50
C LEU A 175 6.60 -30.80 -9.68
N TYR A 176 6.47 -30.36 -10.93
CA TYR A 176 5.76 -29.14 -11.32
C TYR A 176 4.73 -29.42 -12.44
N THR A 177 3.65 -28.64 -12.47
CA THR A 177 2.68 -28.66 -13.59
C THR A 177 3.03 -27.64 -14.68
N THR A 178 2.66 -27.90 -15.94
CA THR A 178 2.99 -27.03 -17.09
C THR A 178 1.85 -26.12 -17.56
N LYS A 179 0.90 -25.81 -16.68
CA LYS A 179 -0.07 -24.73 -16.96
C LYS A 179 0.71 -23.41 -16.95
N ALA A 180 0.52 -22.58 -17.98
CA ALA A 180 1.40 -21.45 -18.25
C ALA A 180 0.99 -20.22 -17.44
N ALA A 181 1.89 -19.67 -16.62
CA ALA A 181 1.61 -18.56 -15.71
C ALA A 181 1.60 -17.18 -16.40
N GLY A 182 0.96 -16.19 -15.75
CA GLY A 182 0.96 -14.78 -16.16
C GLY A 182 2.33 -14.09 -16.06
N LYS A 183 3.12 -14.33 -14.99
CA LYS A 183 4.52 -13.85 -14.86
C LYS A 183 5.42 -14.43 -15.96
N ASP A 184 5.14 -15.65 -16.39
CA ASP A 184 5.90 -16.28 -17.45
C ASP A 184 5.69 -15.59 -18.80
N LYS A 185 4.62 -14.82 -19.06
CA LYS A 185 4.47 -14.08 -20.34
C LYS A 185 5.58 -13.05 -20.55
N LYS A 186 5.99 -12.37 -19.47
CA LYS A 186 7.12 -11.42 -19.52
C LYS A 186 8.42 -12.19 -19.73
N LEU A 187 8.65 -13.27 -18.99
CA LEU A 187 9.79 -14.18 -19.19
C LEU A 187 9.84 -14.78 -20.60
N TYR A 188 8.72 -15.27 -21.15
CA TYR A 188 8.62 -15.81 -22.51
C TYR A 188 8.90 -14.72 -23.55
N LYS A 189 8.38 -13.50 -23.35
CA LYS A 189 8.59 -12.34 -24.24
C LYS A 189 10.03 -11.83 -24.15
N ASP A 190 10.63 -11.82 -22.97
CA ASP A 190 12.02 -11.40 -22.73
C ASP A 190 13.00 -12.45 -23.26
N ILE A 191 12.73 -13.74 -23.11
CA ILE A 191 13.49 -14.83 -23.75
C ILE A 191 13.35 -14.77 -25.27
N GLU A 192 12.15 -14.49 -25.79
CA GLU A 192 11.91 -14.33 -27.24
C GLU A 192 12.67 -13.13 -27.81
N ASN A 193 12.58 -11.96 -27.16
CA ASN A 193 13.30 -10.74 -27.52
C ASN A 193 14.82 -10.90 -27.40
N SER A 194 15.30 -11.59 -26.36
CA SER A 194 16.74 -11.87 -26.15
C SER A 194 17.30 -12.77 -27.25
N LEU A 195 16.56 -13.84 -27.62
CA LEU A 195 16.93 -14.73 -28.72
C LEU A 195 16.91 -14.01 -30.08
N GLU A 196 15.98 -13.09 -30.30
CA GLU A 196 15.91 -12.25 -31.51
C GLU A 196 17.04 -11.20 -31.56
N SER A 197 17.37 -10.56 -30.45
CA SER A 197 18.48 -9.60 -30.34
C SER A 197 19.85 -10.25 -30.53
N GLN A 198 20.06 -11.45 -29.97
CA GLN A 198 21.27 -12.25 -30.22
C GLN A 198 21.39 -12.67 -31.70
N TYR A 199 20.26 -12.92 -32.37
CA TYR A 199 20.23 -13.18 -33.81
C TYR A 199 20.61 -11.94 -34.63
N GLU A 200 20.03 -10.78 -34.33
CA GLU A 200 20.36 -9.52 -35.03
C GLU A 200 21.82 -9.12 -34.86
N SER A 201 22.38 -9.27 -33.66
CA SER A 201 23.77 -8.96 -33.37
C SER A 201 24.74 -9.92 -34.07
N LEU A 202 24.41 -11.22 -34.18
CA LEU A 202 25.21 -12.19 -34.93
C LEU A 202 25.14 -11.96 -36.47
N VAL A 203 23.98 -11.52 -36.97
CA VAL A 203 23.80 -11.11 -38.38
C VAL A 203 24.55 -9.80 -38.68
N ARG A 204 24.62 -8.86 -37.73
CA ARG A 204 25.45 -7.64 -37.86
C ARG A 204 26.95 -7.96 -37.80
N LEU A 205 27.37 -8.92 -36.97
CA LEU A 205 28.77 -9.35 -36.87
C LEU A 205 29.24 -10.10 -38.13
N SER A 206 28.35 -10.87 -38.78
CA SER A 206 28.66 -11.50 -40.06
C SER A 206 28.69 -10.49 -41.21
N ALA A 207 27.91 -9.40 -41.13
CA ALA A 207 27.94 -8.29 -42.07
C ALA A 207 29.20 -7.40 -41.94
N SER A 208 29.84 -7.35 -40.76
CA SER A 208 31.01 -6.50 -40.50
C SER A 208 32.36 -7.12 -40.92
N LEU A 209 32.40 -8.39 -41.33
CA LEU A 209 33.63 -9.11 -41.71
C LEU A 209 33.91 -9.15 -43.24
N SER A 210 33.26 -8.31 -44.06
CA SER A 210 33.55 -8.22 -45.50
C SER A 210 34.13 -6.86 -45.90
N PRO A 211 35.33 -6.76 -46.52
CA PRO A 211 35.94 -5.47 -46.91
C PRO A 211 35.27 -4.83 -48.15
N PRO A 212 35.34 -3.49 -48.31
CA PRO A 212 34.60 -2.77 -49.34
C PRO A 212 35.34 -2.74 -50.69
N CYS A 213 34.67 -3.03 -51.79
CA CYS A 213 35.19 -2.80 -53.15
C CYS A 213 34.40 -1.74 -53.92
N ARG A 214 35.14 -0.68 -54.25
CA ARG A 214 34.89 0.51 -55.09
C ARG A 214 33.94 0.35 -56.28
N ALA A 215 33.11 1.38 -56.45
CA ALA A 215 32.39 1.72 -57.67
C ALA A 215 33.34 2.18 -58.80
N LEU A 216 33.05 1.79 -60.04
CA LEU A 216 33.51 2.45 -61.26
C LEU A 216 32.37 2.51 -62.29
N GLU A 217 32.30 3.67 -62.94
CA GLU A 217 31.28 4.14 -63.87
C GLU A 217 31.43 3.60 -65.31
N SER A 218 30.32 3.75 -66.06
CA SER A 218 30.22 4.09 -67.48
C SER A 218 30.54 3.05 -68.58
N ASP A 219 29.46 2.68 -69.28
CA ASP A 219 29.17 2.99 -70.70
C ASP A 219 29.57 2.05 -71.86
N ASP A 220 28.60 1.97 -72.78
CA ASP A 220 28.60 1.68 -74.22
C ASP A 220 28.75 0.26 -74.85
N GLY A 221 27.80 -0.04 -75.77
CA GLY A 221 28.12 -0.78 -77.01
C GLY A 221 27.30 -2.02 -77.44
N ARG A 222 26.12 -1.81 -78.07
CA ARG A 222 25.57 -2.45 -79.30
C ARG A 222 25.65 -3.98 -79.63
N THR A 223 24.51 -4.46 -80.15
CA THR A 223 24.22 -5.49 -81.21
C THR A 223 23.79 -6.94 -80.88
N ASN A 224 22.52 -7.22 -81.21
CA ASN A 224 21.87 -8.32 -81.97
C ASN A 224 22.11 -9.84 -81.76
N GLU A 225 20.95 -10.52 -81.83
CA GLU A 225 20.64 -11.88 -82.32
C GLU A 225 20.54 -13.10 -81.37
N GLN A 226 19.28 -13.52 -81.22
CA GLN A 226 18.69 -14.88 -81.19
C GLN A 226 19.38 -16.02 -80.42
N GLY A 227 18.64 -16.54 -79.44
CA GLY A 227 18.57 -17.99 -79.17
C GLY A 227 19.13 -18.46 -77.84
N GLY A 228 18.22 -18.79 -76.90
CA GLY A 228 18.50 -19.67 -75.75
C GLY A 228 18.78 -18.97 -74.42
N ARG A 229 17.76 -18.89 -73.55
CA ARG A 229 17.94 -18.47 -72.15
C ARG A 229 18.67 -19.58 -71.35
N ARG A 230 20.00 -19.58 -71.43
CA ARG A 230 20.90 -20.12 -70.39
C ARG A 230 21.45 -18.92 -69.62
N LYS A 231 21.04 -18.71 -68.37
CA LYS A 231 21.67 -17.73 -67.47
C LYS A 231 22.77 -18.44 -66.67
N LYS A 232 24.02 -18.12 -66.98
CA LYS A 232 25.21 -18.36 -66.15
C LYS A 232 24.97 -17.67 -64.80
N ARG A 233 24.97 -18.43 -63.70
CA ARG A 233 25.04 -17.93 -62.33
C ARG A 233 26.39 -17.22 -62.16
N SER A 234 26.36 -15.94 -61.84
CA SER A 234 27.49 -15.22 -61.26
C SER A 234 27.79 -15.85 -59.90
N LEU A 235 29.04 -16.26 -59.69
CA LEU A 235 29.58 -16.68 -58.40
C LEU A 235 29.84 -15.42 -57.57
N THR A 236 28.79 -14.86 -56.98
CA THR A 236 28.93 -14.20 -55.68
C THR A 236 28.99 -15.33 -54.66
N MET A 237 30.06 -15.41 -53.87
CA MET A 237 29.98 -16.20 -52.65
C MET A 237 28.91 -15.51 -51.81
N ASP A 238 27.75 -16.15 -51.69
CA ASP A 238 26.74 -15.73 -50.75
C ASP A 238 27.41 -15.64 -49.36
N PRO A 239 27.10 -14.59 -48.57
CA PRO A 239 27.44 -14.60 -47.16
C PRO A 239 26.91 -15.92 -46.57
N PRO A 240 27.57 -16.54 -45.58
CA PRO A 240 27.06 -17.77 -45.02
C PRO A 240 25.65 -17.50 -44.49
N GLU A 241 24.63 -18.03 -45.17
CA GLU A 241 23.29 -18.16 -44.60
C GLU A 241 23.48 -18.98 -43.33
N ILE A 242 23.52 -18.32 -42.19
CA ILE A 242 23.42 -19.00 -40.90
C ILE A 242 21.97 -19.43 -40.80
N ASP A 243 21.74 -20.65 -41.27
CA ASP A 243 20.46 -21.34 -41.26
C ASP A 243 19.94 -21.47 -39.81
N LEU A 244 18.80 -20.84 -39.54
CA LEU A 244 18.00 -20.96 -38.30
C LEU A 244 17.53 -22.42 -38.04
N SER A 245 17.85 -23.36 -38.93
CA SER A 245 17.73 -24.80 -38.68
C SER A 245 18.76 -25.37 -37.70
N ARG A 246 19.71 -24.57 -37.19
CA ARG A 246 20.72 -25.05 -36.22
C ARG A 246 20.03 -25.76 -35.04
N ALA A 247 20.22 -27.07 -34.98
CA ALA A 247 19.48 -27.97 -34.10
C ALA A 247 19.76 -27.63 -32.63
N SER A 248 18.77 -27.03 -31.95
CA SER A 248 18.77 -26.99 -30.49
C SER A 248 18.35 -28.37 -29.94
N PRO A 249 18.69 -28.69 -28.69
CA PRO A 249 18.21 -29.89 -28.02
C PRO A 249 16.68 -30.03 -28.01
N PHE A 250 15.96 -28.92 -28.17
CA PHE A 250 14.50 -28.83 -28.14
C PHE A 250 13.85 -28.87 -29.53
N GLY A 251 14.65 -28.84 -30.61
CA GLY A 251 14.21 -28.67 -32.02
C GLY A 251 14.61 -27.30 -32.59
N PRO A 252 14.20 -26.96 -33.83
CA PRO A 252 14.47 -25.63 -34.40
C PRO A 252 13.82 -24.55 -33.53
N LEU A 253 14.58 -23.56 -33.09
CA LEU A 253 14.08 -22.49 -32.22
C LEU A 253 13.08 -21.56 -32.94
N SER A 254 12.95 -21.68 -34.26
CA SER A 254 11.84 -21.09 -35.02
C SER A 254 10.47 -21.67 -34.65
N GLN A 255 10.42 -22.88 -34.09
CA GLN A 255 9.18 -23.50 -33.63
C GLN A 255 8.81 -23.02 -32.23
N ILE A 256 7.58 -22.52 -32.08
CA ILE A 256 7.00 -22.07 -30.80
C ILE A 256 7.05 -23.18 -29.74
N THR A 257 6.91 -24.45 -30.14
CA THR A 257 6.99 -25.60 -29.23
C THR A 257 8.38 -25.80 -28.63
N ALA A 258 9.46 -25.52 -29.38
CA ALA A 258 10.83 -25.63 -28.91
C ALA A 258 11.15 -24.49 -27.92
N ARG A 259 10.75 -23.25 -28.25
CA ARG A 259 10.90 -22.07 -27.37
C ARG A 259 10.13 -22.21 -26.06
N ARG A 260 8.89 -22.70 -26.12
CA ARG A 260 8.10 -23.00 -24.92
C ARG A 260 8.72 -24.09 -24.06
N THR A 261 9.27 -25.14 -24.68
CA THR A 261 9.97 -26.19 -23.92
C THR A 261 11.17 -25.61 -23.18
N PHE A 262 12.00 -24.81 -23.86
CA PHE A 262 13.16 -24.15 -23.24
C PHE A 262 12.78 -23.25 -22.06
N ALA A 263 11.76 -22.41 -22.23
CA ALA A 263 11.31 -21.52 -21.18
C ALA A 263 10.62 -22.25 -20.00
N TYR A 264 9.96 -23.39 -20.24
CA TYR A 264 9.49 -24.26 -19.15
C TYR A 264 10.64 -24.81 -18.30
N LEU A 265 11.79 -25.12 -18.91
CA LEU A 265 12.97 -25.56 -18.16
C LEU A 265 13.59 -24.41 -17.33
N ILE A 266 13.66 -23.19 -17.87
CA ILE A 266 14.13 -22.00 -17.14
C ILE A 266 13.20 -21.70 -15.96
N ALA A 267 11.89 -21.70 -16.18
CA ALA A 267 10.91 -21.50 -15.12
C ALA A 267 11.03 -22.57 -14.02
N THR A 268 11.30 -23.83 -14.39
CA THR A 268 11.55 -24.90 -13.43
C THR A 268 12.82 -24.65 -12.61
N LEU A 269 13.90 -24.14 -13.22
CA LEU A 269 15.13 -23.79 -12.50
C LEU A 269 14.94 -22.63 -11.53
N ASN A 270 14.32 -21.54 -11.99
CA ASN A 270 13.98 -20.39 -11.13
C ASN A 270 13.09 -20.81 -9.95
N ALA A 271 12.13 -21.71 -10.19
CA ALA A 271 11.25 -22.22 -9.14
C ALA A 271 11.95 -23.15 -8.13
N SER A 272 12.95 -23.92 -8.56
CA SER A 272 13.70 -24.83 -7.69
C SER A 272 14.88 -24.17 -6.97
N HIS A 273 15.42 -23.08 -7.52
CA HIS A 273 16.57 -22.33 -6.98
C HIS A 273 16.26 -20.82 -6.95
N PRO A 274 15.43 -20.35 -5.99
CA PRO A 274 14.92 -18.98 -5.97
C PRO A 274 15.97 -17.89 -5.78
N ASP A 275 17.12 -18.24 -5.20
CA ASP A 275 18.24 -17.31 -4.96
C ASP A 275 19.01 -16.97 -6.24
N TYR A 276 18.66 -17.60 -7.37
CA TYR A 276 19.31 -17.43 -8.66
C TYR A 276 18.27 -17.04 -9.73
N ASP A 277 18.59 -16.03 -10.55
CA ASP A 277 17.80 -15.67 -11.72
C ASP A 277 18.43 -16.23 -13.00
N PHE A 278 17.82 -17.29 -13.54
CA PHE A 278 18.26 -17.96 -14.76
C PHE A 278 17.69 -17.34 -16.04
N SER A 279 16.87 -16.29 -15.93
CA SER A 279 16.09 -15.72 -17.03
C SER A 279 16.96 -15.10 -18.13
N HIS A 280 18.12 -14.56 -17.78
CA HIS A 280 19.01 -13.85 -18.72
C HIS A 280 20.38 -14.53 -18.92
N THR A 281 20.68 -15.57 -18.12
CA THR A 281 22.01 -16.20 -18.07
C THR A 281 22.09 -17.48 -18.90
N LEU A 282 20.97 -18.20 -19.07
CA LEU A 282 20.97 -19.52 -19.71
C LEU A 282 20.80 -19.47 -21.23
N ARG A 283 21.63 -20.26 -21.92
CA ARG A 283 21.57 -20.44 -23.37
C ARG A 283 20.94 -21.79 -23.71
N PRO A 284 20.25 -21.92 -24.85
CA PRO A 284 19.71 -23.21 -25.30
C PRO A 284 20.79 -24.31 -25.46
N THR A 285 22.06 -23.93 -25.63
CA THR A 285 23.21 -24.83 -25.73
C THR A 285 23.66 -25.44 -24.41
N ASP A 286 23.25 -24.85 -23.28
CA ASP A 286 23.57 -25.34 -21.93
C ASP A 286 22.71 -26.57 -21.55
N PHE A 287 21.77 -26.95 -22.42
CA PHE A 287 20.97 -28.16 -22.28
C PHE A 287 21.37 -29.20 -23.32
N ARG A 288 21.18 -30.48 -22.98
CA ARG A 288 21.41 -31.62 -23.89
C ARG A 288 20.23 -32.57 -23.82
N ARG A 289 19.72 -33.01 -24.98
CA ARG A 289 18.62 -33.98 -25.02
C ARG A 289 19.15 -35.39 -24.82
N GLU A 290 18.62 -36.09 -23.82
CA GLU A 290 19.04 -37.43 -23.46
C GLU A 290 18.13 -38.50 -24.09
N PRO A 291 18.62 -39.34 -25.02
CA PRO A 291 17.77 -40.31 -25.71
C PRO A 291 17.48 -41.58 -24.88
N SER A 292 18.34 -41.91 -23.91
CA SER A 292 18.29 -43.18 -23.18
C SER A 292 18.01 -42.98 -21.70
N LEU A 293 16.80 -43.36 -21.27
CA LEU A 293 16.44 -43.41 -19.85
C LEU A 293 17.38 -44.32 -19.04
N ARG A 294 17.76 -45.46 -19.64
CA ARG A 294 18.66 -46.43 -18.99
C ARG A 294 20.02 -45.83 -18.68
N ARG A 295 20.52 -44.91 -19.52
CA ARG A 295 21.80 -44.22 -19.30
C ARG A 295 21.72 -43.27 -18.11
N ILE A 296 20.67 -42.44 -18.04
CA ILE A 296 20.44 -41.52 -16.92
C ILE A 296 20.33 -42.31 -15.61
N MET A 297 19.47 -43.34 -15.58
CA MET A 297 19.30 -44.19 -14.40
C MET A 297 20.62 -44.85 -13.99
N HIS A 298 21.37 -45.41 -14.93
CA HIS A 298 22.67 -46.02 -14.65
C HIS A 298 23.69 -45.01 -14.10
N ASN A 299 23.73 -43.79 -14.63
CA ASN A 299 24.64 -42.74 -14.17
C ASN A 299 24.32 -42.32 -12.73
N VAL A 300 23.05 -42.04 -12.42
CA VAL A 300 22.61 -41.65 -11.07
C VAL A 300 22.82 -42.81 -10.09
N ASP A 301 22.38 -44.02 -10.44
CA ASP A 301 22.49 -45.19 -9.57
C ASP A 301 23.96 -45.55 -9.31
N SER A 302 24.82 -45.53 -10.32
CA SER A 302 26.25 -45.82 -10.15
C SER A 302 26.96 -44.75 -9.32
N THR A 303 26.59 -43.48 -9.48
CA THR A 303 27.16 -42.38 -8.67
C THR A 303 26.78 -42.53 -7.21
N LEU A 304 25.50 -42.73 -6.91
CA LEU A 304 25.01 -42.94 -5.54
C LEU A 304 25.55 -44.23 -4.89
N GLN A 305 25.72 -45.30 -5.68
CA GLN A 305 26.30 -46.56 -5.20
C GLN A 305 27.81 -46.47 -4.93
N ASN A 306 28.55 -45.65 -5.69
CA ASN A 306 29.99 -45.47 -5.51
C ASN A 306 30.33 -44.53 -4.35
N LEU A 307 29.48 -43.52 -4.09
CA LEU A 307 29.72 -42.52 -3.05
C LEU A 307 29.25 -42.98 -1.67
N ARG A 308 28.24 -43.85 -1.58
CA ARG A 308 27.76 -44.30 -0.28
C ARG A 308 28.74 -45.23 0.42
N PRO A 309 29.06 -45.01 1.71
CA PRO A 309 29.88 -45.93 2.47
C PRO A 309 29.21 -47.30 2.52
N ARG A 310 29.89 -48.35 2.03
CA ARG A 310 29.41 -49.72 2.17
C ARG A 310 29.55 -50.13 3.65
N PRO A 311 28.53 -50.77 4.26
CA PRO A 311 28.70 -51.34 5.60
C PRO A 311 29.71 -52.48 5.54
N THR A 312 30.88 -52.28 6.12
CA THR A 312 31.94 -53.29 6.22
C THR A 312 31.70 -54.21 7.42
N THR A 313 30.67 -55.06 7.38
CA THR A 313 30.42 -56.21 8.30
C THR A 313 29.10 -56.86 7.85
N LEU A 314 28.97 -58.10 7.37
CA LEU A 314 29.37 -59.39 7.95
C LEU A 314 29.44 -60.47 6.84
N TYR A 315 30.64 -60.88 6.41
CA TYR A 315 30.82 -62.18 5.73
C TYR A 315 31.22 -63.22 6.78
N LEU A 316 30.25 -63.66 7.59
CA LEU A 316 30.35 -64.86 8.44
C LEU A 316 28.94 -65.31 8.87
N ALA A 317 28.12 -65.77 7.91
CA ALA A 317 26.99 -66.66 8.20
C ALA A 317 26.56 -67.45 6.93
N PRO A 318 26.22 -68.75 7.02
CA PRO A 318 25.84 -69.58 5.87
C PRO A 318 24.39 -69.30 5.39
N PRO A 319 23.99 -69.80 4.21
CA PRO A 319 22.70 -69.48 3.63
C PRO A 319 21.57 -70.24 4.33
N THR A 320 20.67 -69.53 4.99
CA THR A 320 19.39 -70.10 5.43
C THR A 320 18.23 -69.44 4.70
N LEU A 321 17.40 -70.30 4.11
CA LEU A 321 16.15 -70.01 3.42
C LEU A 321 15.12 -69.40 4.39
N SER A 322 14.86 -68.09 4.29
CA SER A 322 13.59 -67.50 4.73
C SER A 322 13.32 -66.18 4.02
N ASN A 323 12.15 -66.09 3.37
CA ASN A 323 11.55 -64.87 2.85
C ASN A 323 11.13 -63.94 4.01
N SER A 324 12.08 -63.20 4.58
CA SER A 324 11.79 -62.09 5.49
C SER A 324 12.46 -60.81 4.98
N MET A 325 11.65 -59.77 4.93
CA MET A 325 12.02 -58.39 4.58
C MET A 325 13.23 -57.92 5.39
N PRO A 326 14.10 -57.04 4.85
CA PRO A 326 15.18 -56.48 5.65
C PRO A 326 14.58 -55.58 6.75
N VAL A 327 14.98 -55.87 7.98
CA VAL A 327 14.68 -55.08 9.19
C VAL A 327 15.32 -53.71 9.05
N ALA A 328 14.52 -52.66 9.30
CA ALA A 328 14.94 -51.26 9.28
C ALA A 328 16.08 -51.02 10.27
N ASN A 329 17.12 -50.32 9.82
CA ASN A 329 18.18 -49.80 10.65
C ASN A 329 17.62 -48.59 11.44
N SER A 330 17.85 -48.54 12.76
CA SER A 330 17.27 -47.56 13.69
C SER A 330 17.87 -46.14 13.61
N PHE A 331 18.25 -45.69 12.42
CA PHE A 331 18.49 -44.29 12.06
C PHE A 331 17.83 -44.07 10.69
N GLY A 332 16.74 -43.30 10.67
CA GLY A 332 15.78 -43.21 9.56
C GLY A 332 16.26 -42.55 8.27
N ASN A 333 17.34 -43.03 7.67
CA ASN A 333 17.77 -42.58 6.34
C ASN A 333 17.31 -43.57 5.27
N GLU A 334 16.39 -43.12 4.39
CA GLU A 334 15.93 -43.88 3.23
C GLU A 334 17.07 -44.06 2.21
N VAL A 335 17.38 -45.30 1.85
CA VAL A 335 18.49 -45.61 0.94
C VAL A 335 17.98 -45.67 -0.50
N TRP A 336 18.40 -44.73 -1.36
CA TRP A 336 18.25 -44.77 -2.83
C TRP A 336 18.40 -46.20 -3.39
N SER A 337 17.34 -46.64 -4.07
CA SER A 337 17.19 -47.98 -4.62
C SER A 337 16.37 -47.93 -5.91
N PRO A 338 16.29 -49.02 -6.70
CA PRO A 338 15.44 -49.06 -7.89
C PRO A 338 13.95 -48.75 -7.63
N ARG A 339 13.48 -48.82 -6.38
CA ARG A 339 12.11 -48.42 -5.99
C ARG A 339 11.85 -46.93 -6.23
N MET A 340 12.85 -46.06 -6.07
CA MET A 340 12.68 -44.61 -6.24
C MET A 340 12.31 -44.27 -7.68
N TRP A 341 12.94 -44.94 -8.65
CA TRP A 341 12.56 -44.82 -10.06
C TRP A 341 11.12 -45.28 -10.34
N SER A 342 10.60 -46.28 -9.60
CA SER A 342 9.21 -46.71 -9.74
C SER A 342 8.21 -45.69 -9.18
N LEU A 343 8.58 -44.95 -8.11
CA LEU A 343 7.79 -43.87 -7.54
C LEU A 343 7.70 -42.68 -8.52
N ILE A 344 8.84 -42.30 -9.11
CA ILE A 344 8.88 -41.24 -10.12
C ILE A 344 8.12 -41.68 -11.39
N ASP A 345 8.28 -42.93 -11.85
CA ASP A 345 7.61 -43.45 -13.06
C ASP A 345 6.09 -43.53 -12.92
N LYS A 346 5.58 -43.82 -11.72
CA LYS A 346 4.15 -43.82 -11.41
C LYS A 346 3.51 -42.47 -11.78
N GLU A 347 4.13 -41.36 -11.37
CA GLU A 347 3.61 -40.01 -11.57
C GLU A 347 3.99 -39.38 -12.92
N MET A 348 5.18 -39.71 -13.46
CA MET A 348 5.69 -39.08 -14.69
C MET A 348 5.53 -39.92 -15.95
N GLY A 349 5.48 -41.25 -15.87
CA GLY A 349 5.59 -42.12 -17.05
C GLY A 349 6.90 -41.84 -17.82
N LEU A 350 8.05 -42.12 -17.21
CA LEU A 350 9.40 -41.76 -17.67
C LEU A 350 9.73 -42.22 -19.09
N ARG A 351 9.10 -43.30 -19.56
CA ARG A 351 9.25 -43.77 -20.96
C ARG A 351 8.69 -42.79 -21.98
N GLN A 352 7.62 -42.08 -21.63
CA GLN A 352 6.91 -41.13 -22.49
C GLN A 352 7.43 -39.68 -22.33
N CYS A 353 8.38 -39.45 -21.41
CA CYS A 353 8.97 -38.15 -21.17
C CYS A 353 10.06 -37.81 -22.21
N ASP A 354 10.05 -36.55 -22.65
CA ASP A 354 11.24 -35.90 -23.22
C ASP A 354 12.23 -35.62 -22.08
N LYS A 355 13.51 -35.93 -22.31
CA LYS A 355 14.54 -35.93 -21.25
C LYS A 355 15.64 -34.95 -21.61
N TYR A 356 15.99 -34.09 -20.68
CA TYR A 356 17.03 -33.08 -20.87
C TYR A 356 18.00 -33.12 -19.69
N ALA A 357 19.28 -32.92 -19.98
CA ALA A 357 20.32 -32.69 -19.00
C ALA A 357 20.75 -31.23 -19.10
N TYR A 358 20.92 -30.56 -17.95
CA TYR A 358 21.50 -29.23 -17.88
C TYR A 358 22.99 -29.35 -17.56
N VAL A 359 23.83 -28.89 -18.49
CA VAL A 359 25.29 -29.00 -18.50
C VAL A 359 25.84 -27.72 -19.14
N PRO A 360 25.88 -26.60 -18.38
CA PRO A 360 26.43 -25.34 -18.86
C PRO A 360 27.96 -25.42 -19.06
N ASP A 361 28.52 -24.49 -19.83
CA ASP A 361 29.98 -24.39 -20.00
C ASP A 361 30.66 -23.81 -18.75
N GLU A 362 29.99 -22.88 -18.06
CA GLU A 362 30.35 -22.35 -16.74
C GLU A 362 29.13 -22.55 -15.83
N ASP A 363 29.26 -23.35 -14.76
CA ASP A 363 28.15 -23.64 -13.87
C ASP A 363 27.90 -22.43 -12.94
N PRO A 364 26.70 -21.80 -12.97
CA PRO A 364 26.36 -20.68 -12.08
C PRO A 364 26.51 -21.04 -10.59
N PHE A 365 26.48 -22.34 -10.26
CA PHE A 365 26.62 -22.84 -8.89
C PHE A 365 28.09 -23.03 -8.44
N ASP A 366 29.08 -22.85 -9.31
CA ASP A 366 30.51 -23.09 -8.99
C ASP A 366 31.16 -21.95 -8.20
N GLY A 367 30.55 -20.75 -8.16
CA GLY A 367 31.14 -19.54 -7.55
C GLY A 367 31.11 -19.49 -6.02
N ASP A 368 30.06 -19.99 -5.38
CA ASP A 368 29.77 -19.71 -3.95
C ASP A 368 29.83 -20.94 -3.01
N GLU A 369 29.70 -22.18 -3.50
CA GLU A 369 29.48 -23.36 -2.63
C GLU A 369 30.57 -24.45 -2.67
N GLY A 370 31.63 -24.32 -3.47
CA GLY A 370 32.70 -25.33 -3.53
C GLY A 370 32.23 -26.71 -4.04
N SER A 371 31.27 -26.70 -4.97
CA SER A 371 30.79 -27.89 -5.69
C SER A 371 31.91 -28.52 -6.51
N ILE A 372 32.10 -29.84 -6.37
CA ILE A 372 33.11 -30.61 -7.10
C ILE A 372 32.52 -31.13 -8.41
N TRP A 373 31.23 -31.50 -8.37
CA TRP A 373 30.46 -31.93 -9.54
C TRP A 373 28.96 -31.75 -9.27
N SER A 374 28.23 -31.46 -10.33
CA SER A 374 26.79 -31.30 -10.34
C SER A 374 26.17 -32.16 -11.47
N MET A 375 24.95 -32.64 -11.27
CA MET A 375 24.16 -33.28 -12.31
C MET A 375 22.70 -32.86 -12.20
N HIS A 376 22.13 -32.45 -13.33
CA HIS A 376 20.79 -31.87 -13.41
C HIS A 376 20.02 -32.53 -14.55
N TYR A 377 18.89 -33.16 -14.25
CA TYR A 377 18.05 -33.87 -15.21
C TYR A 377 16.59 -33.39 -15.14
N PHE A 378 15.98 -33.23 -16.30
CA PHE A 378 14.58 -32.85 -16.46
C PHE A 378 13.83 -33.94 -17.21
N PHE A 379 12.67 -34.30 -16.68
CA PHE A 379 11.71 -35.20 -17.32
C PHE A 379 10.45 -34.41 -17.66
N PHE A 380 10.23 -34.13 -18.93
CA PHE A 380 9.07 -33.38 -19.40
C PHE A 380 8.04 -34.31 -20.05
N ASN A 381 6.85 -34.41 -19.45
CA ASN A 381 5.73 -35.15 -20.02
C ASN A 381 4.67 -34.17 -20.56
N LYS A 382 4.66 -33.99 -21.87
CA LYS A 382 3.70 -33.13 -22.59
C LYS A 382 2.25 -33.57 -22.45
N GLN A 383 1.99 -34.88 -22.35
CA GLN A 383 0.63 -35.42 -22.25
C GLN A 383 0.04 -35.22 -20.85
N ARG A 384 0.85 -35.46 -19.82
CA ARG A 384 0.47 -35.23 -18.42
C ARG A 384 0.59 -33.78 -17.98
N LYS A 385 1.18 -32.92 -18.83
CA LYS A 385 1.47 -31.52 -18.53
C LYS A 385 2.30 -31.36 -17.25
N ARG A 386 3.34 -32.16 -17.08
CA ARG A 386 4.20 -32.14 -15.87
C ARG A 386 5.68 -32.08 -16.25
N VAL A 387 6.47 -31.40 -15.42
CA VAL A 387 7.94 -31.40 -15.44
C VAL A 387 8.43 -31.93 -14.09
N CYS A 388 9.29 -32.93 -14.12
CA CYS A 388 10.04 -33.38 -12.94
C CYS A 388 11.49 -32.94 -13.09
N TYR A 389 12.03 -32.34 -12.05
CA TYR A 389 13.41 -31.88 -11.97
C TYR A 389 14.17 -32.69 -10.91
N LEU A 390 15.22 -33.37 -11.33
CA LEU A 390 16.07 -34.21 -10.50
C LEU A 390 17.50 -33.66 -10.55
N TYR A 391 18.06 -33.26 -9.42
CA TYR A 391 19.43 -32.79 -9.35
C TYR A 391 20.22 -33.41 -8.20
N LEU A 392 21.53 -33.48 -8.36
CA LEU A 392 22.49 -34.00 -7.37
C LEU A 392 23.80 -33.22 -7.47
N ARG A 393 24.33 -32.77 -6.33
CA ARG A 393 25.56 -31.98 -6.20
C ARG A 393 26.45 -32.61 -5.14
N GLY A 394 27.76 -32.66 -5.41
CA GLY A 394 28.77 -33.12 -4.46
C GLY A 394 29.66 -31.97 -4.01
N LEU A 395 29.57 -31.56 -2.76
CA LEU A 395 30.32 -30.45 -2.17
C LEU A 395 31.56 -30.95 -1.42
N SER A 396 32.67 -30.20 -1.45
CA SER A 396 33.88 -30.53 -0.68
C SER A 396 33.67 -30.34 0.82
N VAL A 397 34.24 -31.21 1.65
CA VAL A 397 34.22 -31.03 3.13
C VAL A 397 35.14 -29.87 3.58
N ILE A 398 36.11 -29.45 2.75
CA ILE A 398 37.11 -28.42 3.10
C ILE A 398 36.55 -26.98 2.94
N SER A 399 35.50 -26.79 2.13
CA SER A 399 34.85 -25.47 1.95
C SER A 399 33.90 -25.08 3.09
N HIS A 400 33.64 -25.96 4.06
CA HIS A 400 32.90 -25.63 5.29
C HIS A 400 33.74 -25.91 6.54
N SER A 401 34.54 -24.91 6.96
CA SER A 401 35.03 -24.85 8.35
C SER A 401 34.29 -23.73 9.11
N PRO A 402 33.74 -24.00 10.31
CA PRO A 402 32.92 -23.05 11.06
C PRO A 402 33.80 -22.00 11.74
N VAL A 403 33.50 -20.71 11.54
CA VAL A 403 34.08 -19.61 12.31
C VAL A 403 33.62 -19.75 13.76
N HIS A 404 34.56 -20.09 14.65
CA HIS A 404 34.37 -20.19 16.09
C HIS A 404 34.20 -18.80 16.73
N ALA A 405 33.10 -18.60 17.46
CA ALA A 405 33.02 -17.66 18.57
C ALA A 405 33.48 -18.38 19.87
N PRO A 406 34.33 -17.77 20.73
CA PRO A 406 34.83 -18.45 21.93
C PRO A 406 33.99 -18.14 23.20
N THR A 407 33.62 -19.23 23.91
CA THR A 407 33.65 -19.46 25.38
C THR A 407 32.87 -18.53 26.35
N LEU A 408 32.27 -18.92 27.48
CA LEU A 408 31.99 -20.16 28.23
C LEU A 408 31.21 -19.72 29.51
N LEU A 409 30.20 -20.48 29.96
CA LEU A 409 29.93 -20.95 31.35
C LEU A 409 28.44 -21.12 31.72
N SER A 410 27.97 -22.37 31.60
CA SER A 410 27.09 -23.18 32.48
C SER A 410 26.19 -22.52 33.53
N ARG A 411 24.87 -22.83 33.53
CA ARG A 411 24.14 -23.84 34.37
C ARG A 411 22.59 -23.85 34.09
N PRO A 412 21.74 -24.75 34.65
CA PRO A 412 21.03 -25.78 33.86
C PRO A 412 19.48 -25.75 33.87
N LEU A 413 18.92 -26.43 32.85
CA LEU A 413 17.65 -27.20 32.77
C LEU A 413 16.34 -26.63 33.35
N VAL A 414 15.42 -26.25 32.45
CA VAL A 414 14.00 -26.66 32.49
C VAL A 414 13.53 -26.98 31.07
N GLU A 415 12.83 -28.11 30.94
CA GLU A 415 12.33 -28.74 29.72
C GLU A 415 11.52 -27.82 28.81
N ARG A 416 11.83 -27.84 27.50
CA ARG A 416 10.82 -27.64 26.46
C ARG A 416 10.90 -28.76 25.42
N LYS A 417 9.72 -29.32 25.17
CA LYS A 417 9.41 -30.46 24.33
C LYS A 417 10.03 -30.34 22.93
N ALA A 418 10.54 -31.48 22.46
CA ALA A 418 10.90 -31.69 21.07
C ALA A 418 9.70 -31.47 20.15
N SER A 419 9.88 -30.65 19.11
CA SER A 419 9.15 -30.77 17.84
C SER A 419 10.16 -31.26 16.81
N GLU A 420 9.94 -32.48 16.32
CA GLU A 420 10.64 -33.06 15.18
C GLU A 420 10.53 -32.12 13.97
N VAL A 421 11.67 -31.66 13.46
CA VAL A 421 11.75 -31.02 12.13
C VAL A 421 12.12 -32.11 11.14
N THR A 422 11.14 -32.56 10.36
CA THR A 422 11.33 -33.47 9.23
C THR A 422 11.85 -32.68 8.01
N VAL A 423 12.86 -33.22 7.34
CA VAL A 423 13.65 -32.58 6.26
C VAL A 423 12.86 -32.39 4.93
N GLY A 424 11.55 -32.68 4.92
CA GLY A 424 10.67 -32.49 3.75
C GLY A 424 9.94 -31.13 3.68
N GLU A 425 9.96 -30.32 4.73
CA GLU A 425 9.21 -29.05 4.75
C GLU A 425 9.86 -27.91 3.94
N GLY A 426 11.09 -28.10 3.42
CA GLY A 426 11.86 -27.04 2.75
C GLY A 426 11.27 -26.59 1.41
N ALA A 427 10.70 -27.48 0.60
CA ALA A 427 10.13 -27.11 -0.70
C ALA A 427 8.78 -26.40 -0.56
N GLY A 428 7.93 -26.86 0.37
CA GLY A 428 6.65 -26.22 0.68
C GLY A 428 6.80 -24.84 1.32
N LYS A 429 7.73 -24.67 2.26
CA LYS A 429 8.01 -23.37 2.90
C LYS A 429 8.61 -22.33 1.96
N ARG A 430 9.38 -22.74 0.94
CA ARG A 430 9.93 -21.82 -0.07
C ARG A 430 8.87 -21.28 -1.03
N ALA A 431 7.81 -22.04 -1.30
CA ALA A 431 6.66 -21.55 -2.06
C ALA A 431 5.73 -20.68 -1.19
N SER A 432 5.39 -21.11 0.03
CA SER A 432 4.44 -20.38 0.87
C SER A 432 4.95 -19.02 1.37
N TYR A 433 6.27 -18.79 1.40
CA TYR A 433 6.83 -17.49 1.79
C TYR A 433 6.54 -16.36 0.77
N TRP A 434 6.10 -16.67 -0.45
CA TRP A 434 5.76 -15.68 -1.48
C TRP A 434 4.29 -15.67 -1.93
N PHE A 435 3.47 -16.66 -1.56
CA PHE A 435 2.09 -16.81 -2.05
C PHE A 435 0.98 -16.43 -1.04
N ASP A 436 1.30 -16.08 0.20
CA ASP A 436 0.31 -15.59 1.17
C ASP A 436 0.30 -14.05 1.23
N GLY A 437 -0.13 -13.44 0.12
CA GLY A 437 -0.20 -11.99 -0.08
C GLY A 437 -1.43 -11.35 0.55
N ASN A 438 -1.72 -11.63 1.82
CA ASN A 438 -2.71 -10.87 2.58
C ASN A 438 -2.42 -10.81 4.10
N ARG A 439 -1.36 -10.08 4.46
CA ARG A 439 -1.22 -9.23 5.66
C ARG A 439 0.25 -8.87 5.90
N ALA A 440 0.66 -7.67 5.52
CA ALA A 440 1.51 -6.80 6.34
C ALA A 440 1.81 -5.49 5.58
N ILE A 441 1.71 -4.42 6.36
CA ILE A 441 1.84 -3.00 6.05
C ILE A 441 3.31 -2.62 5.79
N LEU A 442 3.50 -1.69 4.84
CA LEU A 442 4.51 -0.63 4.69
C LEU A 442 5.79 -0.71 5.53
N HIS A 443 6.97 -0.65 4.88
CA HIS A 443 7.82 0.56 4.91
C HIS A 443 8.91 0.51 3.82
N ASP A 444 9.15 1.68 3.23
CA ASP A 444 10.16 2.05 2.24
C ASP A 444 11.61 1.75 2.69
N ASP A 445 12.51 1.51 1.73
CA ASP A 445 13.56 2.52 1.47
C ASP A 445 14.31 2.33 0.15
N ILE A 446 14.62 3.50 -0.40
CA ILE A 446 15.22 3.87 -1.68
C ILE A 446 16.69 3.44 -1.76
N ASP A 447 17.16 3.02 -2.95
CA ASP A 447 18.37 3.66 -3.47
C ASP A 447 18.41 3.83 -4.98
N THR A 448 18.96 4.99 -5.33
CA THR A 448 19.05 5.69 -6.59
C THR A 448 20.16 5.15 -7.50
N THR A 449 20.05 5.35 -8.82
CA THR A 449 21.13 5.84 -9.72
C THR A 449 20.70 5.86 -11.19
N GLY A 450 21.01 6.96 -11.89
CA GLY A 450 21.26 6.95 -13.34
C GLY A 450 20.34 7.79 -14.23
N TYR A 451 20.55 9.11 -14.25
CA TYR A 451 20.13 9.98 -15.36
C TYR A 451 20.90 9.64 -16.66
N GLY A 452 20.21 9.82 -17.79
CA GLY A 452 20.80 9.88 -19.12
C GLY A 452 19.78 10.48 -20.09
N ASP A 453 19.80 11.81 -20.19
CA ASP A 453 19.24 12.59 -21.31
C ASP A 453 19.92 12.18 -22.62
N ASP A 454 19.16 12.25 -23.73
CA ASP A 454 19.61 12.93 -24.94
C ASP A 454 18.38 13.23 -25.82
N ASP A 455 18.26 14.52 -26.13
CA ASP A 455 17.25 15.20 -26.94
C ASP A 455 17.40 14.97 -28.46
N ASP A 456 16.37 15.44 -29.18
CA ASP A 456 16.32 15.91 -30.57
C ASP A 456 16.15 14.90 -31.73
N ASP A 457 14.95 14.94 -32.34
CA ASP A 457 14.83 15.50 -33.69
C ASP A 457 13.38 15.90 -34.03
N GLU A 458 13.24 17.19 -34.33
CA GLU A 458 12.08 17.96 -34.76
C GLU A 458 11.59 17.56 -36.18
N MET A 459 10.32 17.87 -36.53
CA MET A 459 9.91 18.60 -37.77
C MET A 459 8.43 18.41 -38.21
N ILE A 460 7.67 19.51 -38.09
CA ILE A 460 6.73 20.15 -39.06
C ILE A 460 5.31 19.56 -39.33
N ILE A 461 4.33 20.24 -38.72
CA ILE A 461 3.07 20.92 -39.23
C ILE A 461 2.29 20.33 -40.43
N GLU A 462 0.98 20.12 -40.25
CA GLU A 462 -0.14 20.82 -40.97
C GLU A 462 -1.53 20.43 -40.41
N GLU A 463 -2.28 21.40 -39.86
CA GLU A 463 -3.76 21.36 -39.71
C GLU A 463 -4.43 21.85 -41.03
N PRO A 464 -5.74 21.59 -41.30
CA PRO A 464 -6.79 22.52 -40.82
C PRO A 464 -8.27 22.00 -40.69
N ASP A 465 -9.11 22.86 -40.08
CA ASP A 465 -10.55 23.18 -40.31
C ASP A 465 -11.70 22.47 -39.54
N ASP A 466 -12.29 23.21 -38.58
CA ASP A 466 -13.64 23.84 -38.56
C ASP A 466 -14.93 23.05 -38.93
N ASP A 467 -15.91 23.01 -38.00
CA ASP A 467 -17.14 23.85 -37.98
C ASP A 467 -18.33 23.26 -37.15
N GLU A 468 -19.06 24.18 -36.51
CA GLU A 468 -20.21 24.09 -35.59
C GLU A 468 -21.55 23.58 -36.18
N VAL A 469 -22.55 23.32 -35.32
CA VAL A 469 -23.91 23.96 -35.30
C VAL A 469 -25.06 23.07 -34.74
N GLU A 470 -25.69 23.61 -33.67
CA GLU A 470 -27.10 23.67 -33.16
C GLU A 470 -28.11 22.51 -33.12
N VAL A 471 -28.92 22.58 -32.04
CA VAL A 471 -30.02 21.72 -31.57
C VAL A 471 -31.35 22.48 -31.67
N PRO A 472 -32.50 21.81 -31.91
CA PRO A 472 -33.82 22.37 -31.60
C PRO A 472 -34.61 21.64 -30.50
N ASP A 473 -35.36 22.48 -29.78
CA ASP A 473 -36.21 22.35 -28.59
C ASP A 473 -37.17 21.16 -28.43
N VAL A 474 -37.39 20.73 -27.18
CA VAL A 474 -38.57 19.97 -26.74
C VAL A 474 -39.07 20.42 -25.35
N ASP A 475 -40.40 20.37 -25.23
CA ASP A 475 -41.34 21.01 -24.29
C ASP A 475 -41.32 20.46 -22.84
N LEU A 476 -41.49 21.34 -21.86
CA LEU A 476 -41.17 21.13 -20.43
C LEU A 476 -42.35 20.70 -19.55
N ASP A 477 -43.56 20.56 -20.10
CA ASP A 477 -44.77 20.30 -19.30
C ASP A 477 -44.99 18.80 -19.00
N GLU A 478 -44.39 17.88 -19.76
CA GLU A 478 -44.55 16.43 -19.56
C GLU A 478 -43.70 15.90 -18.39
N ILE A 479 -42.57 16.54 -18.11
CA ILE A 479 -41.63 16.15 -17.02
C ILE A 479 -42.20 16.48 -15.63
N ARG A 480 -43.16 17.41 -15.55
CA ARG A 480 -43.65 17.95 -14.28
C ARG A 480 -44.71 17.08 -13.59
N SER A 481 -45.33 16.17 -14.34
CA SER A 481 -46.35 15.22 -13.84
C SER A 481 -45.74 14.06 -13.06
N ASP A 482 -44.59 13.55 -13.52
CA ASP A 482 -44.07 12.26 -13.06
C ASP A 482 -43.21 12.34 -11.79
N LEU A 483 -42.94 13.55 -11.28
CA LEU A 483 -42.12 13.81 -10.10
C LEU A 483 -42.90 13.92 -8.78
N ALA A 484 -44.23 13.74 -8.77
CA ALA A 484 -45.06 14.07 -7.61
C ALA A 484 -45.29 12.94 -6.58
N ASP A 485 -45.21 11.65 -6.94
CA ASP A 485 -45.70 10.55 -6.07
C ASP A 485 -44.64 9.48 -5.72
N GLY A 486 -43.49 9.91 -5.19
CA GLY A 486 -42.37 9.02 -4.85
C GLY A 486 -42.69 7.86 -3.91
N TYR A 487 -42.52 6.62 -4.38
CA TYR A 487 -42.14 5.44 -3.58
C TYR A 487 -41.79 4.24 -4.48
N TYR A 488 -40.53 3.76 -4.44
CA TYR A 488 -40.22 2.33 -4.55
C TYR A 488 -39.01 2.03 -3.67
N GLY A 489 -39.26 1.34 -2.56
CA GLY A 489 -38.23 0.76 -1.71
C GLY A 489 -37.60 -0.47 -2.37
N TYR A 490 -36.31 -0.65 -2.12
CA TYR A 490 -35.67 -1.95 -2.15
C TYR A 490 -35.21 -2.23 -0.71
N ASP A 491 -35.65 -3.38 -0.22
CA ASP A 491 -35.38 -3.89 1.12
C ASP A 491 -33.87 -4.10 1.35
N ALA A 492 -33.51 -3.86 2.61
CA ALA A 492 -32.20 -4.12 3.20
C ALA A 492 -31.83 -5.60 3.12
N GLU A 493 -30.57 -5.87 2.77
CA GLU A 493 -29.69 -6.96 3.28
C GLU A 493 -28.49 -7.11 2.31
N ASP A 494 -27.51 -6.20 2.39
CA ASP A 494 -26.08 -6.50 2.15
C ASP A 494 -25.23 -5.31 2.65
N ASP A 495 -24.78 -5.41 3.90
CA ASP A 495 -24.04 -4.38 4.63
C ASP A 495 -22.56 -4.38 4.19
N GLY A 496 -22.23 -3.52 3.23
CA GLY A 496 -20.91 -3.46 2.59
C GLY A 496 -20.13 -2.16 2.75
N PHE A 497 -20.56 -1.21 3.58
CA PHE A 497 -19.87 0.08 3.81
C PHE A 497 -20.25 0.69 5.18
N ASP A 498 -19.73 0.15 6.28
CA ASP A 498 -20.06 0.61 7.64
C ASP A 498 -19.19 1.80 8.13
N ASP A 499 -18.25 2.28 7.30
CA ASP A 499 -17.32 3.39 7.57
C ASP A 499 -17.26 4.44 6.44
N PHE A 500 -18.23 4.46 5.52
CA PHE A 500 -18.25 5.42 4.42
C PHE A 500 -18.45 6.85 4.92
N ALA A 501 -17.36 7.63 4.89
CA ALA A 501 -17.33 8.99 5.42
C ALA A 501 -18.27 9.99 4.71
N GLY A 502 -18.68 9.72 3.47
CA GLY A 502 -19.66 10.51 2.74
C GLY A 502 -19.18 11.01 1.38
N TYR A 503 -19.78 12.09 0.87
CA TYR A 503 -19.60 12.53 -0.51
C TYR A 503 -18.80 13.83 -0.63
N LEU A 504 -17.87 13.87 -1.58
CA LEU A 504 -17.32 15.12 -2.12
C LEU A 504 -18.09 15.48 -3.39
N VAL A 505 -18.70 16.66 -3.42
CA VAL A 505 -19.63 17.07 -4.47
C VAL A 505 -19.14 18.35 -5.14
N LYS A 506 -18.85 18.26 -6.45
CA LYS A 506 -18.73 19.40 -7.36
C LYS A 506 -20.00 19.45 -8.20
N ALA A 507 -20.83 20.46 -8.02
CA ALA A 507 -22.12 20.58 -8.68
C ALA A 507 -22.30 21.99 -9.29
N ASN A 508 -23.01 22.08 -10.42
CA ASN A 508 -23.25 23.31 -11.18
C ASN A 508 -21.99 24.14 -11.46
N SER A 509 -20.89 23.45 -11.79
CA SER A 509 -19.60 24.07 -12.05
C SER A 509 -18.93 23.35 -13.22
N GLU A 510 -18.45 24.09 -14.21
CA GLU A 510 -17.70 23.55 -15.36
C GLU A 510 -18.42 22.42 -16.09
N GLY A 511 -19.72 22.62 -16.36
CA GLY A 511 -20.56 21.63 -17.04
C GLY A 511 -20.96 20.44 -16.18
N GLN A 512 -20.56 20.37 -14.91
CA GLN A 512 -21.04 19.34 -13.99
C GLN A 512 -22.52 19.57 -13.67
N PRO A 513 -23.37 18.53 -13.71
CA PRO A 513 -24.76 18.65 -13.35
C PRO A 513 -24.90 19.06 -11.88
N GLY A 514 -26.01 19.70 -11.55
CA GLY A 514 -26.26 20.06 -10.17
C GLY A 514 -27.63 20.65 -9.90
N PRO A 515 -27.92 21.01 -8.65
CA PRO A 515 -29.24 21.45 -8.19
C PRO A 515 -29.84 22.62 -8.97
N LEU A 516 -29.03 23.60 -9.38
CA LEU A 516 -29.50 24.78 -10.13
C LEU A 516 -30.11 24.38 -11.48
N THR A 517 -29.64 23.30 -12.10
CA THR A 517 -30.17 22.75 -13.36
C THR A 517 -31.63 22.31 -13.21
N TYR A 518 -32.04 21.95 -11.99
CA TYR A 518 -33.38 21.50 -11.64
C TYR A 518 -34.19 22.57 -10.89
N ASN A 519 -33.76 23.84 -10.96
CA ASN A 519 -34.36 24.97 -10.23
C ASN A 519 -34.46 24.68 -8.71
N ARG A 520 -33.38 24.13 -8.16
CA ARG A 520 -33.17 23.91 -6.73
C ARG A 520 -31.94 24.69 -6.28
N THR A 521 -31.93 25.13 -5.03
CA THR A 521 -30.75 25.82 -4.47
C THR A 521 -29.61 24.83 -4.24
N LEU A 522 -28.38 25.35 -4.17
CA LEU A 522 -27.21 24.52 -3.84
C LEU A 522 -27.37 23.85 -2.47
N ALA A 523 -27.98 24.54 -1.51
CA ALA A 523 -28.33 23.98 -0.21
C ALA A 523 -29.33 22.82 -0.34
N GLN A 524 -30.41 22.97 -1.10
CA GLN A 524 -31.37 21.87 -1.31
C GLN A 524 -30.74 20.62 -1.90
N GLY A 525 -29.79 20.76 -2.83
CA GLY A 525 -29.11 19.61 -3.40
C GLY A 525 -28.00 19.02 -2.55
N ALA A 526 -27.28 19.86 -1.79
CA ALA A 526 -26.35 19.36 -0.79
C ALA A 526 -27.11 18.58 0.30
N ASN A 527 -28.23 19.14 0.77
CA ASN A 527 -29.08 18.54 1.80
C ASN A 527 -29.74 17.25 1.31
N LEU A 528 -30.07 17.11 0.03
CA LEU A 528 -30.55 15.84 -0.53
C LEU A 528 -29.59 14.67 -0.23
N PHE A 529 -28.30 14.87 -0.49
CA PHE A 529 -27.28 13.87 -0.19
C PHE A 529 -27.05 13.75 1.31
N ALA A 530 -27.08 14.88 2.02
CA ALA A 530 -26.85 14.94 3.45
C ALA A 530 -27.92 14.15 4.21
N GLU A 531 -29.20 14.32 3.86
CA GLU A 531 -30.34 13.58 4.38
C GLU A 531 -30.18 12.07 4.21
N ARG A 532 -29.65 11.62 3.07
CA ARG A 532 -29.44 10.18 2.84
C ARG A 532 -28.27 9.62 3.64
N LEU A 533 -27.23 10.43 3.88
CA LEU A 533 -26.07 10.05 4.69
C LEU A 533 -26.30 10.18 6.20
N LYS A 534 -27.34 10.92 6.65
CA LYS A 534 -27.65 11.10 8.07
C LYS A 534 -27.81 9.77 8.82
N SER A 535 -28.44 8.76 8.20
CA SER A 535 -28.60 7.44 8.81
C SER A 535 -27.31 6.62 8.93
N HIS A 536 -26.22 7.07 8.30
CA HIS A 536 -24.94 6.37 8.23
C HIS A 536 -23.78 7.21 8.83
N GLY A 537 -24.06 8.36 9.43
CA GLY A 537 -23.04 9.25 10.00
C GLY A 537 -22.11 9.94 8.97
N GLY A 538 -22.47 9.90 7.67
CA GLY A 538 -21.66 10.47 6.60
C GLY A 538 -21.86 11.98 6.43
N ILE A 539 -20.85 12.66 5.88
CA ILE A 539 -20.85 14.10 5.59
C ILE A 539 -20.89 14.38 4.09
N VAL A 540 -21.36 15.56 3.71
CA VAL A 540 -21.29 16.05 2.33
C VAL A 540 -20.33 17.23 2.29
N MET A 541 -19.13 17.02 1.73
CA MET A 541 -18.23 18.10 1.34
C MET A 541 -18.73 18.70 0.03
N PHE A 542 -19.47 19.81 0.10
CA PHE A 542 -20.04 20.47 -1.07
C PHE A 542 -19.15 21.63 -1.50
N ARG A 543 -18.53 21.54 -2.67
CA ARG A 543 -17.55 22.54 -3.12
C ARG A 543 -18.23 23.84 -3.50
N ALA A 544 -17.73 24.95 -2.94
CA ALA A 544 -18.13 26.32 -3.26
C ALA A 544 -17.52 26.87 -4.56
N PHE A 545 -16.79 26.04 -5.30
CA PHE A 545 -16.24 26.39 -6.60
C PHE A 545 -17.35 26.38 -7.67
N VAL A 546 -18.26 27.36 -7.57
CA VAL A 546 -19.40 27.57 -8.45
C VAL A 546 -19.32 28.98 -9.02
N TYR A 547 -19.43 29.10 -10.35
CA TYR A 547 -19.41 30.37 -11.04
C TYR A 547 -20.19 30.26 -12.35
N ASP A 548 -20.70 31.40 -12.84
CA ASP A 548 -21.30 31.47 -14.16
C ASP A 548 -20.20 31.40 -15.22
N ASN A 549 -20.17 30.31 -15.99
CA ASN A 549 -19.22 30.13 -17.10
C ASN A 549 -19.69 30.82 -18.39
N THR A 550 -20.79 31.59 -18.34
CA THR A 550 -21.38 32.33 -19.46
C THR A 550 -21.26 33.85 -19.31
N ILE A 551 -20.42 34.33 -18.39
CA ILE A 551 -20.17 35.77 -18.19
C ILE A 551 -19.74 36.44 -19.50
N ASN A 552 -20.43 37.53 -19.84
CA ASN A 552 -20.22 38.31 -21.06
C ASN A 552 -19.15 39.39 -20.83
N GLU A 553 -18.06 39.33 -21.59
CA GLU A 553 -16.95 40.29 -21.56
C GLU A 553 -17.36 41.74 -21.87
N THR A 554 -18.42 41.95 -22.65
CA THR A 554 -18.90 43.28 -23.01
C THR A 554 -19.67 43.96 -21.87
N ASN A 555 -20.10 43.21 -20.87
CA ASN A 555 -20.71 43.75 -19.66
C ASN A 555 -19.64 43.96 -18.59
N TRP A 556 -19.23 45.22 -18.40
CA TRP A 556 -18.16 45.61 -17.48
C TRP A 556 -18.51 45.41 -16.00
N TYR A 557 -19.74 45.00 -15.69
CA TYR A 557 -20.19 44.66 -14.33
C TYR A 557 -20.13 43.15 -14.03
N ASN A 558 -19.81 42.30 -15.01
CA ASN A 558 -19.63 40.88 -14.79
C ASN A 558 -18.24 40.60 -14.18
N ASP A 559 -18.19 39.95 -13.01
CA ASP A 559 -16.96 39.60 -12.33
C ASP A 559 -17.06 38.22 -11.68
N ARG A 560 -16.20 37.29 -12.14
CA ARG A 560 -16.14 35.91 -11.64
C ARG A 560 -15.79 35.84 -10.15
N ALA A 561 -15.00 36.77 -9.62
CA ALA A 561 -14.55 36.72 -8.23
C ALA A 561 -15.69 36.86 -7.22
N ASN A 562 -16.82 37.47 -7.62
CA ASN A 562 -17.99 37.63 -6.75
C ASN A 562 -18.87 36.37 -6.69
N ALA A 563 -18.73 35.46 -7.67
CA ALA A 563 -19.70 34.40 -7.91
C ALA A 563 -19.91 33.50 -6.69
N ALA A 564 -18.85 33.02 -6.04
CA ALA A 564 -18.98 32.14 -4.88
C ALA A 564 -19.77 32.80 -3.73
N VAL A 565 -19.58 34.11 -3.51
CA VAL A 565 -20.35 34.87 -2.51
C VAL A 565 -21.80 35.01 -2.96
N ASP A 566 -22.05 35.39 -4.22
CA ASP A 566 -23.40 35.60 -4.74
C ASP A 566 -24.25 34.31 -4.70
N PHE A 567 -23.63 33.16 -4.96
CA PHE A 567 -24.32 31.86 -4.93
C PHE A 567 -24.58 31.34 -3.51
N PHE A 568 -23.65 31.52 -2.57
CA PHE A 568 -23.72 30.88 -1.26
C PHE A 568 -24.19 31.79 -0.13
N LYS A 569 -23.93 33.11 -0.19
CA LYS A 569 -24.35 34.05 0.87
C LYS A 569 -25.86 34.02 1.16
N PRO A 570 -26.76 33.98 0.18
CA PRO A 570 -28.20 33.89 0.46
C PRO A 570 -28.61 32.56 1.10
N LEU A 571 -27.75 31.54 1.01
CA LEU A 571 -27.97 30.18 1.49
C LEU A 571 -27.36 29.94 2.87
N ASP A 572 -26.76 30.97 3.48
CA ASP A 572 -26.19 30.86 4.82
C ASP A 572 -27.24 30.37 5.83
N GLY A 573 -26.90 29.32 6.59
CA GLY A 573 -27.81 28.68 7.55
C GLY A 573 -28.93 27.84 6.92
N GLN A 574 -28.94 27.63 5.59
CA GLN A 574 -29.89 26.73 4.91
C GLN A 574 -29.30 25.34 4.63
N PHE A 575 -28.00 25.15 4.83
CA PHE A 575 -27.33 23.85 4.70
C PHE A 575 -27.55 23.00 5.95
N ASP A 576 -27.74 21.70 5.77
CA ASP A 576 -27.86 20.75 6.87
C ASP A 576 -26.54 20.60 7.64
N GLU A 577 -26.61 20.22 8.92
CA GLU A 577 -25.45 20.16 9.83
C GLU A 577 -24.33 19.19 9.42
N ASN A 578 -24.61 18.21 8.55
CA ASN A 578 -23.62 17.30 7.98
C ASN A 578 -23.17 17.71 6.56
N VAL A 579 -23.53 18.92 6.09
CA VAL A 579 -22.93 19.55 4.91
C VAL A 579 -21.79 20.47 5.35
N ILE A 580 -20.65 20.35 4.68
CA ILE A 580 -19.51 21.26 4.82
C ILE A 580 -19.28 21.92 3.47
N VAL A 581 -19.39 23.25 3.43
CA VAL A 581 -19.09 24.03 2.22
C VAL A 581 -17.57 24.17 2.08
N GLN A 582 -17.00 23.47 1.11
CA GLN A 582 -15.56 23.44 0.86
C GLN A 582 -15.15 24.58 -0.08
N ILE A 583 -14.33 25.51 0.39
CA ILE A 583 -14.02 26.79 -0.27
C ILE A 583 -12.54 26.81 -0.66
N LYS A 584 -12.23 27.07 -1.94
CA LYS A 584 -10.85 27.35 -2.38
C LYS A 584 -10.25 28.50 -1.58
N TYR A 585 -8.92 28.50 -1.41
CA TYR A 585 -8.26 29.57 -0.67
C TYR A 585 -8.59 30.95 -1.23
N GLY A 586 -8.72 31.09 -2.55
CA GLY A 586 -9.10 32.32 -3.25
C GLY A 586 -10.38 32.17 -4.09
N PRO A 587 -10.96 33.29 -4.54
CA PRO A 587 -12.27 33.31 -5.21
C PRO A 587 -12.23 32.89 -6.70
N ILE A 588 -11.05 32.74 -7.30
CA ILE A 588 -10.92 32.35 -8.71
C ILE A 588 -10.64 30.85 -8.80
N ASP A 589 -9.38 30.43 -8.86
CA ASP A 589 -9.01 29.06 -9.17
C ASP A 589 -7.51 28.81 -8.98
N PHE A 590 -7.05 28.79 -7.73
CA PHE A 590 -5.68 28.39 -7.37
C PHE A 590 -4.55 29.07 -8.15
N GLN A 591 -4.76 30.32 -8.57
CA GLN A 591 -3.76 31.05 -9.33
C GLN A 591 -2.48 31.25 -8.50
N VAL A 592 -1.40 31.69 -9.16
CA VAL A 592 -0.09 31.95 -8.54
C VAL A 592 -0.23 32.80 -7.25
N ARG A 593 -1.18 33.72 -7.25
CA ARG A 593 -1.58 34.50 -6.07
C ARG A 593 -3.04 34.92 -6.20
N GLU A 594 -3.81 34.70 -5.14
CA GLU A 594 -5.15 35.25 -4.96
C GLU A 594 -5.31 35.84 -3.55
N PRO A 595 -6.22 36.81 -3.36
CA PRO A 595 -6.67 37.15 -2.01
C PRO A 595 -7.44 35.97 -1.40
N ALA A 596 -7.47 35.89 -0.06
CA ALA A 596 -8.31 34.92 0.62
C ALA A 596 -9.78 35.09 0.22
N SER A 597 -10.50 33.97 0.05
CA SER A 597 -11.87 33.97 -0.43
C SER A 597 -12.78 34.76 0.52
N PRO A 598 -13.52 35.78 0.03
CA PRO A 598 -14.41 36.57 0.88
C PRO A 598 -15.62 35.76 1.37
N LEU A 599 -15.85 34.56 0.83
CA LEU A 599 -16.95 33.70 1.25
C LEU A 599 -16.83 33.28 2.72
N PHE A 600 -15.61 33.09 3.25
CA PHE A 600 -15.38 32.69 4.66
C PHE A 600 -16.10 33.58 5.68
N VAL A 601 -16.27 34.87 5.39
CA VAL A 601 -16.96 35.83 6.29
C VAL A 601 -18.42 36.10 5.90
N ASN A 602 -18.88 35.60 4.76
CA ASN A 602 -20.23 35.85 4.25
C ASN A 602 -21.21 34.70 4.52
N ILE A 603 -20.75 33.56 5.06
CA ILE A 603 -21.60 32.42 5.46
C ILE A 603 -21.31 31.94 6.90
N PRO A 604 -21.41 32.81 7.92
CA PRO A 604 -21.05 32.48 9.30
C PRO A 604 -21.92 31.39 9.96
N ASN A 605 -23.10 31.10 9.42
CA ASN A 605 -24.02 30.09 9.98
C ASN A 605 -23.92 28.74 9.23
N THR A 606 -22.87 28.55 8.42
CA THR A 606 -22.67 27.36 7.59
C THR A 606 -21.29 26.77 7.89
N ASN A 607 -21.20 25.44 8.02
CA ASN A 607 -19.91 24.77 8.22
C ASN A 607 -19.03 24.95 6.97
N THR A 608 -17.77 25.34 7.15
CA THR A 608 -16.84 25.56 6.05
C THR A 608 -15.52 24.80 6.23
N ALA A 609 -14.87 24.49 5.12
CA ALA A 609 -13.50 23.95 5.10
C ALA A 609 -12.72 24.62 3.98
N ILE A 610 -11.41 24.84 4.17
CA ILE A 610 -10.53 25.36 3.13
C ILE A 610 -10.09 24.25 2.17
N GLU A 611 -10.02 24.57 0.88
CA GLU A 611 -9.43 23.75 -0.17
C GLU A 611 -8.13 24.40 -0.63
N LEU A 612 -7.03 23.63 -0.57
CA LEU A 612 -5.70 24.00 -1.05
C LEU A 612 -5.30 23.09 -2.20
N GLN A 613 -4.50 23.60 -3.14
CA GLN A 613 -3.98 22.82 -4.26
C GLN A 613 -2.49 22.54 -4.06
N ILE A 614 -2.13 21.26 -3.90
CA ILE A 614 -0.73 20.81 -3.79
C ILE A 614 -0.14 20.43 -5.16
N THR A 615 -1.00 19.93 -6.06
CA THR A 615 -0.59 19.70 -7.45
C THR A 615 -0.38 21.04 -8.15
N GLN A 616 0.72 21.21 -8.88
CA GLN A 616 1.11 22.53 -9.40
C GLN A 616 0.40 22.89 -10.71
N GLU A 617 -0.92 22.76 -10.80
CA GLU A 617 -1.70 23.00 -12.04
C GLU A 617 -1.35 24.35 -12.69
N TYR A 618 -1.39 25.43 -11.90
CA TYR A 618 -1.08 26.80 -12.33
C TYR A 618 0.34 27.24 -11.95
N LEU A 619 1.15 26.32 -11.45
CA LEU A 619 2.42 26.59 -10.77
C LEU A 619 3.58 25.76 -11.34
N GLY A 620 3.41 25.30 -12.59
CA GLY A 620 4.47 24.67 -13.39
C GLY A 620 4.48 23.15 -13.39
N GLN A 621 3.36 22.51 -13.01
CA GLN A 621 3.03 21.10 -13.26
C GLN A 621 4.10 20.08 -12.82
N GLN A 622 4.78 20.37 -11.70
CA GLN A 622 5.91 19.61 -11.15
C GLN A 622 7.19 19.64 -12.01
N CYS A 623 7.20 20.40 -13.11
CA CYS A 623 8.40 20.75 -13.87
C CYS A 623 9.12 21.98 -13.28
N HIS A 624 8.41 22.80 -12.48
CA HIS A 624 8.98 23.98 -11.83
C HIS A 624 9.04 23.75 -10.31
N LEU A 625 10.18 24.07 -9.69
CA LEU A 625 10.32 23.98 -8.24
C LEU A 625 9.49 25.08 -7.58
N LEU A 626 8.55 24.68 -6.72
CA LEU A 626 7.69 25.60 -5.98
C LEU A 626 7.62 25.17 -4.52
N TYR A 627 7.95 26.11 -3.62
CA TYR A 627 7.84 25.91 -2.18
C TYR A 627 6.54 26.53 -1.66
N TRP A 628 5.67 25.71 -1.07
CA TRP A 628 4.30 26.09 -0.71
C TRP A 628 4.18 26.95 0.56
N ALA A 629 5.15 26.86 1.48
CA ALA A 629 5.03 27.48 2.81
C ALA A 629 4.79 29.01 2.78
N PRO A 630 5.41 29.81 1.89
CA PRO A 630 5.11 31.24 1.79
C PRO A 630 3.68 31.55 1.35
N LEU A 631 3.11 30.74 0.45
CA LEU A 631 1.73 30.89 0.00
C LEU A 631 0.75 30.54 1.14
N TRP A 632 0.98 29.43 1.84
CA TRP A 632 0.14 29.03 2.97
C TRP A 632 0.23 30.03 4.13
N LYS A 633 1.41 30.56 4.41
CA LYS A 633 1.58 31.62 5.41
C LYS A 633 0.79 32.88 5.03
N LEU A 634 0.85 33.30 3.76
CA LEU A 634 0.07 34.44 3.27
C LEU A 634 -1.44 34.21 3.45
N ILE A 635 -1.93 33.02 3.11
CA ILE A 635 -3.35 32.65 3.25
C ILE A 635 -3.76 32.70 4.73
N LEU A 636 -3.00 32.03 5.61
CA LEU A 636 -3.32 31.90 7.03
C LEU A 636 -3.24 33.24 7.79
N ASP A 637 -2.28 34.10 7.44
CA ASP A 637 -2.11 35.41 8.07
C ASP A 637 -2.99 36.51 7.44
N THR A 638 -3.89 36.18 6.50
CA THR A 638 -4.83 37.16 5.95
C THR A 638 -5.91 37.52 6.97
N ASP A 639 -5.99 38.80 7.34
CA ASP A 639 -7.01 39.36 8.23
C ASP A 639 -8.26 39.74 7.42
N LEU A 640 -9.34 38.97 7.60
CA LEU A 640 -10.60 39.15 6.87
C LEU A 640 -11.51 40.22 7.46
N ARG A 641 -11.15 40.80 8.61
CA ARG A 641 -11.91 41.84 9.29
C ARG A 641 -13.39 41.52 9.57
N ALA A 642 -13.70 40.28 9.94
CA ALA A 642 -15.07 39.85 10.22
C ALA A 642 -15.68 40.70 11.35
N ASP A 643 -16.91 41.17 11.18
CA ASP A 643 -17.61 42.08 12.11
C ASP A 643 -16.81 43.34 12.51
N HIS A 644 -15.97 43.84 11.60
CA HIS A 644 -15.06 44.96 11.83
C HIS A 644 -13.97 44.71 12.90
N GLN A 645 -13.76 43.46 13.32
CA GLN A 645 -12.71 43.05 14.26
C GLN A 645 -11.57 42.36 13.51
N THR A 646 -10.38 42.23 14.12
CA THR A 646 -9.27 41.48 13.50
C THR A 646 -9.66 40.00 13.47
N SER A 647 -9.58 39.34 12.31
CA SER A 647 -10.01 37.95 12.14
C SER A 647 -9.13 37.25 11.11
N TYR A 648 -8.05 36.62 11.55
CA TYR A 648 -7.15 35.92 10.64
C TYR A 648 -7.78 34.61 10.15
N VAL A 649 -7.51 34.20 8.91
CA VAL A 649 -7.97 32.90 8.37
C VAL A 649 -7.53 31.73 9.28
N LYS A 650 -6.36 31.85 9.90
CA LYS A 650 -5.83 30.89 10.88
C LYS A 650 -6.65 30.79 12.17
N ASP A 651 -7.46 31.77 12.52
CA ASP A 651 -8.29 31.70 13.74
C ASP A 651 -9.62 30.94 13.48
N ILE A 652 -9.93 30.68 12.20
CA ILE A 652 -11.13 29.95 11.74
C ILE A 652 -10.87 28.42 11.65
N MET A 653 -9.61 28.01 11.47
CA MET A 653 -9.15 26.62 11.56
C MET A 653 -8.46 26.48 12.92
N SER A 654 -8.78 25.54 13.81
CA SER A 654 -8.15 25.52 15.16
C SER A 654 -6.62 25.33 15.10
N MET A 655 -5.89 26.44 15.06
CA MET A 655 -4.43 26.52 14.99
C MET A 655 -3.75 26.31 16.34
N GLU A 656 -4.50 26.16 17.43
CA GLU A 656 -3.92 25.83 18.74
C GLU A 656 -3.62 24.33 18.88
N SER A 657 -4.32 23.47 18.12
CA SER A 657 -4.17 22.02 18.22
C SER A 657 -2.77 21.51 17.84
N TRP A 658 -2.19 22.02 16.76
CA TRP A 658 -0.86 21.64 16.30
C TRP A 658 0.27 22.14 17.23
N PRO A 659 0.33 23.44 17.58
CA PRO A 659 1.27 23.93 18.58
C PRO A 659 1.09 23.28 19.94
N ALA A 660 -0.13 22.93 20.36
CA ALA A 660 -0.34 22.17 21.59
C ALA A 660 0.36 20.82 21.51
N TYR A 661 0.14 20.06 20.44
CA TYR A 661 0.78 18.76 20.22
C TYR A 661 2.30 18.86 20.16
N GLU A 662 2.85 19.80 19.38
CA GLU A 662 4.29 20.08 19.31
C GLU A 662 4.85 20.39 20.71
N ASN A 663 4.17 21.26 21.45
CA ASN A 663 4.62 21.72 22.76
C ASN A 663 4.66 20.60 23.82
N TYR A 664 3.69 19.69 23.85
CA TYR A 664 3.70 18.57 24.82
C TYR A 664 4.46 17.32 24.32
N SER A 665 5.02 17.34 23.12
CA SER A 665 5.80 16.25 22.53
C SER A 665 7.20 16.73 22.11
N GLY A 666 7.51 16.76 20.81
CA GLY A 666 8.77 17.26 20.28
C GLY A 666 8.73 18.74 19.94
N ASN A 667 9.38 19.59 20.73
CA ASN A 667 9.49 21.03 20.49
C ASN A 667 10.93 21.50 20.20
N LEU A 668 11.11 22.80 19.90
CA LEU A 668 12.41 23.41 19.55
C LEU A 668 13.12 22.74 18.34
N GLY A 669 12.36 22.06 17.48
CA GLY A 669 12.85 21.35 16.31
C GLY A 669 13.39 19.96 16.61
N ILE A 670 13.17 19.43 17.82
CA ILE A 670 13.39 18.03 18.13
C ILE A 670 12.24 17.17 17.56
N GLN A 671 12.49 15.89 17.34
CA GLN A 671 11.48 14.96 16.84
C GLN A 671 10.43 14.66 17.91
N THR A 672 9.35 13.94 17.60
CA THR A 672 8.16 13.76 18.45
C THR A 672 8.42 13.18 19.86
N LEU A 673 9.58 12.59 20.14
CA LEU A 673 9.94 11.95 21.43
C LEU A 673 9.04 10.76 21.81
N ASN A 674 8.43 10.14 20.81
CA ASN A 674 7.67 8.91 20.92
C ASN A 674 8.58 7.68 21.01
N ASP A 675 8.01 6.53 21.35
CA ASP A 675 8.69 5.24 21.24
C ASP A 675 8.93 4.85 19.79
N ILE A 676 10.10 5.18 19.26
CA ILE A 676 10.48 4.88 17.86
C ILE A 676 10.81 3.39 17.64
N LEU A 677 10.97 2.61 18.70
CA LEU A 677 11.28 1.18 18.62
C LEU A 677 10.03 0.31 18.65
N TYR A 678 8.86 0.89 18.93
CA TYR A 678 7.60 0.17 19.02
C TYR A 678 6.48 0.85 18.20
N THR A 679 5.35 1.22 18.82
CA THR A 679 4.12 1.64 18.12
C THR A 679 4.09 3.11 17.75
N HIS A 680 5.12 3.89 18.12
CA HIS A 680 5.26 5.31 17.78
C HIS A 680 4.18 6.22 18.41
N TYR A 681 3.43 5.75 19.41
CA TYR A 681 2.24 6.46 19.92
C TYR A 681 2.44 7.19 21.26
N GLY A 682 3.04 6.54 22.25
CA GLY A 682 3.30 7.08 23.59
C GLY A 682 4.72 7.65 23.74
N PRO A 683 4.95 8.47 24.79
CA PRO A 683 6.24 9.08 25.06
C PRO A 683 7.29 8.04 25.45
N ASN A 684 8.44 8.05 24.80
CA ASN A 684 9.61 7.28 25.20
C ASN A 684 10.90 7.93 24.67
N PRO A 685 11.28 9.11 25.20
CA PRO A 685 12.43 9.88 24.71
C PRO A 685 13.75 9.10 24.75
N GLN A 686 13.89 8.11 25.65
CA GLN A 686 15.07 7.25 25.71
C GLN A 686 15.32 6.50 24.41
N THR A 687 14.26 6.11 23.69
CA THR A 687 14.37 5.34 22.46
C THR A 687 14.94 6.14 21.29
N LEU A 688 15.00 7.47 21.40
CA LEU A 688 15.48 8.32 20.33
C LEU A 688 16.99 8.17 20.17
N ASP A 689 17.72 7.85 21.24
CA ASP A 689 19.17 7.68 21.24
C ASP A 689 19.60 6.22 21.47
N GLY A 690 20.87 5.91 21.23
CA GLY A 690 21.42 4.55 21.49
C GLY A 690 20.95 3.44 20.54
N ASN A 691 20.31 3.78 19.43
CA ASN A 691 19.78 2.85 18.43
C ASN A 691 20.24 3.21 16.99
N GLY A 692 19.93 2.35 16.01
CA GLY A 692 20.38 2.47 14.63
C GLY A 692 19.48 3.26 13.67
N TRP A 693 18.38 3.87 14.13
CA TRP A 693 17.34 4.46 13.27
C TRP A 693 17.57 5.92 12.86
N GLY A 694 18.65 6.56 13.32
CA GLY A 694 19.02 7.92 12.89
C GLY A 694 18.10 9.04 13.41
N GLN A 695 17.16 8.72 14.29
CA GLN A 695 16.21 9.63 14.93
C GLN A 695 16.73 10.20 16.25
N TRP A 696 17.99 10.66 16.24
CA TRP A 696 18.74 10.97 17.45
C TRP A 696 18.48 12.38 17.96
N THR A 697 18.38 12.52 19.29
CA THR A 697 18.46 13.82 19.97
C THR A 697 19.88 14.12 20.45
N ARG A 698 20.74 13.10 20.50
CA ARG A 698 22.08 13.11 21.07
C ARG A 698 22.11 13.68 22.49
N ALA A 699 21.03 13.51 23.25
CA ALA A 699 20.96 14.05 24.59
C ALA A 699 21.93 13.32 25.53
N ASP A 700 22.64 14.08 26.36
CA ASP A 700 23.42 13.58 27.48
C ASP A 700 23.18 14.45 28.72
N GLY A 701 24.01 14.33 29.77
CA GLY A 701 23.81 15.11 31.00
C GLY A 701 24.06 16.62 30.88
N PHE A 702 24.54 17.12 29.73
CA PHE A 702 24.97 18.50 29.55
C PHE A 702 24.33 19.18 28.34
N SER A 703 24.08 18.44 27.26
CA SER A 703 23.65 18.99 25.98
C SER A 703 22.64 18.12 25.23
N ILE A 704 22.01 18.72 24.22
CA ILE A 704 20.94 18.14 23.39
C ILE A 704 20.95 18.77 21.99
N GLY A 705 20.42 18.04 21.00
CA GLY A 705 20.22 18.49 19.63
C GLY A 705 21.17 17.82 18.63
N MET A 706 21.01 18.11 17.36
CA MET A 706 21.86 17.56 16.29
C MET A 706 22.66 18.69 15.66
N ASP A 707 23.99 18.61 15.68
CA ASP A 707 24.83 19.56 14.95
C ASP A 707 24.80 19.23 13.45
N ARG A 708 23.99 19.98 12.72
CA ARG A 708 23.80 19.87 11.27
C ARG A 708 24.44 21.02 10.50
N THR A 709 25.21 21.86 11.17
CA THR A 709 25.99 22.95 10.55
C THR A 709 27.06 22.40 9.60
N VAL A 710 27.52 23.22 8.67
CA VAL A 710 28.65 22.95 7.76
C VAL A 710 29.98 23.11 8.46
N SER A 711 30.09 24.09 9.34
CA SER A 711 31.36 24.42 10.01
C SER A 711 31.81 23.36 11.01
N ASN A 712 30.88 22.68 11.69
CA ASN A 712 31.20 21.76 12.78
C ASN A 712 30.34 20.47 12.84
N GLY A 713 29.25 20.42 12.08
CA GLY A 713 28.27 19.34 12.11
C GLY A 713 28.31 18.39 10.91
N THR A 714 27.14 17.86 10.56
CA THR A 714 26.96 16.93 9.44
C THR A 714 27.00 17.60 8.05
N GLY A 715 26.97 18.93 7.98
CA GLY A 715 26.89 19.69 6.74
C GLY A 715 25.52 19.75 6.08
N PHE A 716 24.46 19.27 6.75
CA PHE A 716 23.11 19.29 6.19
C PHE A 716 22.59 20.72 5.95
N ALA A 717 22.93 21.70 6.80
CA ALA A 717 22.56 23.10 6.59
C ALA A 717 23.06 23.65 5.23
N GLY A 718 24.20 23.16 4.73
CA GLY A 718 24.77 23.58 3.45
C GLY A 718 24.06 23.04 2.22
N GLN A 719 23.06 22.18 2.38
CA GLN A 719 22.22 21.69 1.28
C GLN A 719 21.13 22.70 0.88
N TYR A 720 20.88 23.70 1.72
CA TYR A 720 19.95 24.79 1.42
C TYR A 720 20.61 25.88 0.56
N PRO A 721 19.81 26.70 -0.17
CA PRO A 721 20.32 27.92 -0.79
C PRO A 721 21.09 28.80 0.20
N GLU A 722 22.10 29.52 -0.29
CA GLU A 722 23.10 30.19 0.54
C GLU A 722 22.50 31.08 1.65
N GLU A 723 21.44 31.82 1.35
CA GLU A 723 20.77 32.70 2.32
C GLU A 723 20.10 31.92 3.45
N VAL A 724 19.54 30.74 3.14
CA VAL A 724 18.87 29.86 4.10
C VAL A 724 19.89 29.04 4.88
N ALA A 725 20.93 28.54 4.19
CA ALA A 725 22.05 27.87 4.81
C ALA A 725 22.72 28.77 5.85
N GLN A 726 23.00 30.04 5.53
CA GLN A 726 23.56 31.02 6.46
C GLN A 726 22.67 31.24 7.69
N MET A 727 21.35 31.27 7.52
CA MET A 727 20.40 31.43 8.63
C MET A 727 20.46 30.25 9.62
N TYR A 728 20.56 29.01 9.11
CA TYR A 728 20.64 27.80 9.93
C TYR A 728 22.06 27.49 10.44
N GLU A 729 23.08 28.00 9.75
CA GLU A 729 24.49 27.84 10.13
C GLU A 729 24.84 28.62 11.40
N ASP A 730 24.29 29.84 11.55
CA ASP A 730 24.51 30.67 12.73
C ASP A 730 23.39 30.47 13.76
N ILE A 731 23.79 30.05 14.95
CA ILE A 731 22.90 29.86 16.10
C ILE A 731 22.14 31.15 16.47
N ALA A 732 22.75 32.33 16.28
CA ALA A 732 22.11 33.60 16.56
C ALA A 732 20.96 33.90 15.59
N THR A 733 21.03 33.41 14.35
CA THR A 733 20.01 33.64 13.33
C THR A 733 18.99 32.50 13.26
N THR A 734 19.36 31.27 13.62
CA THR A 734 18.48 30.10 13.61
C THR A 734 17.23 30.33 14.49
N PRO A 735 16.00 30.18 13.96
CA PRO A 735 14.78 30.30 14.77
C PRO A 735 14.76 29.28 15.93
N ASP A 736 14.28 29.67 17.10
CA ASP A 736 14.29 28.80 18.31
C ASP A 736 13.55 27.46 18.06
N ASN A 737 12.47 27.48 17.29
CA ASN A 737 11.69 26.29 16.92
C ASN A 737 12.40 25.33 15.93
N TYR A 738 13.59 25.67 15.47
CA TYR A 738 14.46 24.80 14.67
C TYR A 738 15.85 24.62 15.31
N LEU A 739 16.07 25.17 16.51
CA LEU A 739 17.39 25.21 17.11
C LEU A 739 17.98 23.81 17.28
N LEU A 740 17.25 22.88 17.88
CA LEU A 740 17.74 21.53 18.17
C LEU A 740 17.82 20.64 16.92
N TRP A 741 17.20 21.06 15.82
CA TRP A 741 17.37 20.42 14.53
C TRP A 741 18.74 20.74 13.92
N PHE A 742 19.19 22.00 14.02
CA PHE A 742 20.42 22.43 13.35
C PHE A 742 21.65 22.47 14.25
N HIS A 743 21.46 22.61 15.57
CA HIS A 743 22.52 22.81 16.54
C HIS A 743 22.46 21.79 17.67
N HIS A 744 23.65 21.37 18.13
CA HIS A 744 23.82 20.65 19.38
C HIS A 744 24.30 21.65 20.45
N VAL A 745 23.50 21.87 21.49
CA VAL A 745 23.71 22.95 22.46
C VAL A 745 23.61 22.46 23.90
N ASN A 746 24.29 23.14 24.81
CA ASN A 746 24.11 22.91 26.25
C ASN A 746 22.67 23.26 26.66
N TYR A 747 22.12 22.53 27.62
CA TYR A 747 20.79 22.83 28.21
C TYR A 747 20.64 24.26 28.74
N THR A 748 21.76 24.88 29.13
CA THR A 748 21.83 26.24 29.66
C THR A 748 21.97 27.32 28.58
N HIS A 749 22.01 26.96 27.30
CA HIS A 749 21.99 27.92 26.20
C HIS A 749 20.74 28.79 26.27
N ILE A 750 20.89 30.11 26.11
CA ILE A 750 19.80 31.08 26.23
C ILE A 750 19.18 31.30 24.86
N LEU A 751 17.90 30.94 24.74
CA LEU A 751 17.06 31.15 23.57
C LEU A 751 16.75 32.65 23.36
N LYS A 752 16.19 33.00 22.21
CA LYS A 752 15.75 34.38 21.94
C LYS A 752 14.61 34.81 22.86
N SER A 753 13.84 33.85 23.39
CA SER A 753 12.86 34.09 24.46
C SER A 753 13.48 34.59 25.78
N GLY A 754 14.80 34.40 25.97
CA GLY A 754 15.52 34.68 27.21
C GLY A 754 15.50 33.53 28.22
N ALA A 755 14.74 32.46 27.94
CA ALA A 755 14.80 31.22 28.70
C ALA A 755 16.02 30.38 28.29
N THR A 756 16.47 29.49 29.18
CA THR A 756 17.44 28.46 28.79
C THR A 756 16.72 27.35 28.04
N VAL A 757 17.39 26.63 27.12
CA VAL A 757 16.80 25.51 26.37
C VAL A 757 15.99 24.60 27.28
N ILE A 758 16.55 24.10 28.39
CA ILE A 758 15.84 23.19 29.30
C ILE A 758 14.65 23.84 30.03
N GLN A 759 14.71 25.14 30.33
CA GLN A 759 13.61 25.82 31.00
C GLN A 759 12.44 26.04 30.04
N ASP A 760 12.76 26.48 28.82
CA ASP A 760 11.79 26.66 27.75
C ASP A 760 11.16 25.31 27.36
N PHE A 761 11.97 24.24 27.37
CA PHE A 761 11.51 22.86 27.21
C PHE A 761 10.44 22.52 28.26
N TYR A 762 10.70 22.73 29.55
CA TYR A 762 9.68 22.54 30.59
C TYR A 762 8.45 23.43 30.37
N ASP A 763 8.66 24.74 30.17
CA ASP A 763 7.58 25.71 30.05
C ASP A 763 6.62 25.36 28.91
N GLN A 764 7.15 24.95 27.75
CA GLN A 764 6.35 24.52 26.60
C GLN A 764 5.61 23.20 26.86
N HIS A 765 6.23 22.18 27.47
CA HIS A 765 5.53 20.92 27.77
C HIS A 765 4.33 21.14 28.71
N TYR A 766 4.50 21.99 29.73
CA TYR A 766 3.39 22.38 30.60
C TYR A 766 2.35 23.22 29.84
N ALA A 767 2.76 24.16 28.99
CA ALA A 767 1.84 25.00 28.22
C ALA A 767 1.05 24.20 27.17
N GLY A 768 1.68 23.22 26.50
CA GLY A 768 1.04 22.32 25.54
C GLY A 768 -0.03 21.47 26.22
N ALA A 769 0.33 20.81 27.32
CA ALA A 769 -0.63 20.01 28.09
C ALA A 769 -1.78 20.88 28.65
N GLN A 770 -1.48 22.11 29.09
CA GLN A 770 -2.50 23.08 29.51
C GLN A 770 -3.44 23.48 28.37
N THR A 771 -2.89 23.71 27.17
CA THR A 771 -3.68 24.04 25.98
C THR A 771 -4.59 22.88 25.60
N ALA A 772 -4.11 21.63 25.64
CA ALA A 772 -4.93 20.45 25.39
C ALA A 772 -6.15 20.35 26.34
N GLN A 773 -6.04 20.83 27.59
CA GLN A 773 -7.17 20.86 28.52
C GLN A 773 -8.26 21.84 28.11
N THR A 774 -7.96 22.88 27.32
CA THR A 774 -8.96 23.88 26.91
C THR A 774 -9.90 23.34 25.84
N PHE A 775 -9.49 22.30 25.10
CA PHE A 775 -10.29 21.68 24.05
C PHE A 775 -11.58 21.07 24.61
N VAL A 776 -11.48 20.38 25.76
CA VAL A 776 -12.63 19.73 26.42
C VAL A 776 -13.77 20.71 26.77
N PRO A 777 -13.56 21.78 27.57
CA PRO A 777 -14.63 22.74 27.87
C PRO A 777 -15.07 23.52 26.63
N ALA A 778 -14.17 23.82 25.69
CA ALA A 778 -14.54 24.45 24.42
C ALA A 778 -15.52 23.56 23.64
N TRP A 779 -15.26 22.25 23.56
CA TRP A 779 -16.15 21.29 22.90
C TRP A 779 -17.43 21.05 23.69
N LYS A 780 -17.37 20.93 25.03
CA LYS A 780 -18.56 20.86 25.89
C LYS A 780 -19.50 22.06 25.70
N SER A 781 -18.98 23.23 25.37
CA SER A 781 -19.81 24.42 25.07
C SER A 781 -20.67 24.29 23.80
N LEU A 782 -20.41 23.24 23.00
CA LEU A 782 -21.15 22.87 21.80
C LEU A 782 -22.20 21.77 22.06
N GLU A 783 -22.38 21.34 23.32
CA GLU A 783 -23.42 20.38 23.71
C GLU A 783 -24.80 20.88 23.29
N GLY A 784 -25.55 20.03 22.59
CA GLY A 784 -26.86 20.39 22.03
C GLY A 784 -26.82 21.30 20.80
N LYS A 785 -25.63 21.70 20.33
CA LYS A 785 -25.40 22.38 19.03
C LYS A 785 -24.79 21.44 17.97
N ILE A 786 -24.22 20.33 18.42
CA ILE A 786 -23.73 19.21 17.61
C ILE A 786 -24.55 17.98 18.03
N ASP A 787 -24.89 17.10 17.10
CA ASP A 787 -25.60 15.86 17.42
C ASP A 787 -24.85 15.05 18.47
N ASN A 788 -25.61 14.29 19.25
CA ASN A 788 -25.07 13.60 20.42
C ASN A 788 -23.97 12.59 20.06
N GLU A 789 -23.99 11.97 18.87
CA GLU A 789 -22.99 10.98 18.48
C GLU A 789 -21.64 11.64 18.19
N ARG A 790 -21.57 12.62 17.28
CA ARG A 790 -20.33 13.35 17.00
C ARG A 790 -19.85 14.13 18.21
N TYR A 791 -20.77 14.74 18.95
CA TYR A 791 -20.44 15.44 20.19
C TYR A 791 -19.77 14.50 21.19
N THR A 792 -20.37 13.33 21.47
CA THR A 792 -19.82 12.39 22.46
C THR A 792 -18.51 11.73 22.00
N ASP A 793 -18.36 11.36 20.71
CA ASP A 793 -17.11 10.77 20.18
C ASP A 793 -15.94 11.76 20.24
N GLN A 794 -16.15 12.98 19.75
CA GLN A 794 -15.10 13.99 19.76
C GLN A 794 -14.80 14.49 21.19
N LEU A 795 -15.81 14.58 22.05
CA LEU A 795 -15.63 14.88 23.46
C LEU A 795 -14.73 13.82 24.11
N PHE A 796 -15.00 12.54 23.85
CA PHE A 796 -14.18 11.44 24.34
C PHE A 796 -12.72 11.55 23.88
N ARG A 797 -12.48 11.78 22.58
CA ARG A 797 -11.12 11.94 22.03
C ARG A 797 -10.37 13.10 22.66
N GLN A 798 -11.06 14.23 22.90
CA GLN A 798 -10.44 15.39 23.53
C GLN A 798 -10.20 15.18 25.02
N VAL A 799 -11.11 14.49 25.73
CA VAL A 799 -10.89 14.09 27.12
C VAL A 799 -9.70 13.14 27.22
N TYR A 800 -9.61 12.17 26.31
CA TYR A 800 -8.47 11.27 26.21
C TYR A 800 -7.17 12.04 25.90
N GLN A 801 -7.16 12.90 24.88
CA GLN A 801 -5.99 13.70 24.51
C GLN A 801 -5.55 14.61 25.65
N ALA A 802 -6.50 15.26 26.34
CA ALA A 802 -6.22 16.08 27.51
C ALA A 802 -5.54 15.24 28.61
N GLY A 803 -6.06 14.04 28.91
CA GLY A 803 -5.42 13.13 29.88
C GLY A 803 -4.04 12.65 29.43
N HIS A 804 -3.89 12.23 28.18
CA HIS A 804 -2.65 11.67 27.64
C HIS A 804 -1.55 12.74 27.47
N SER A 805 -1.92 14.01 27.20
CA SER A 805 -0.97 15.12 27.16
C SER A 805 -0.22 15.33 28.47
N ILE A 806 -0.83 14.97 29.62
CA ILE A 806 -0.19 15.00 30.94
C ILE A 806 0.87 13.89 31.06
N VAL A 807 0.56 12.69 30.55
CA VAL A 807 1.52 11.56 30.50
C VAL A 807 2.74 11.94 29.65
N TRP A 808 2.50 12.51 28.47
CA TRP A 808 3.52 13.04 27.57
C TRP A 808 4.41 14.09 28.25
N ARG A 809 3.79 15.11 28.82
CA ARG A 809 4.47 16.17 29.58
C ARG A 809 5.35 15.60 30.70
N ASP A 810 4.78 14.75 31.56
CA ASP A 810 5.47 14.24 32.74
C ASP A 810 6.63 13.32 32.34
N ALA A 811 6.41 12.39 31.40
CA ALA A 811 7.44 11.47 30.94
C ALA A 811 8.64 12.20 30.35
N ILE A 812 8.39 13.17 29.47
CA ILE A 812 9.48 13.93 28.83
C ILE A 812 10.17 14.86 29.84
N ALA A 813 9.41 15.61 30.65
CA ALA A 813 10.00 16.53 31.60
C ALA A 813 10.82 15.81 32.66
N ASN A 814 10.33 14.68 33.19
CA ASN A 814 11.06 13.85 34.16
C ASN A 814 12.30 13.21 33.52
N TYR A 815 12.21 12.70 32.28
CA TYR A 815 13.36 12.14 31.57
C TYR A 815 14.50 13.15 31.45
N TYR A 816 14.24 14.34 30.91
CA TYR A 816 15.29 15.35 30.73
C TYR A 816 15.70 16.03 32.03
N HIS A 817 14.84 16.09 33.05
CA HIS A 817 15.25 16.48 34.40
C HIS A 817 16.23 15.46 35.01
N ASN A 818 15.95 14.17 34.91
CA ASN A 818 16.82 13.10 35.40
C ASN A 818 18.13 13.04 34.64
N LEU A 819 18.10 13.29 33.32
CA LEU A 819 19.29 13.29 32.49
C LEU A 819 20.17 14.52 32.76
N SER A 820 19.61 15.73 32.72
CA SER A 820 20.37 16.98 32.88
C SER A 820 20.71 17.35 34.33
N GLY A 821 19.91 16.91 35.29
CA GLY A 821 19.99 17.31 36.70
C GLY A 821 19.65 18.79 36.95
N ILE A 822 19.04 19.49 35.98
CA ILE A 822 18.69 20.91 36.12
C ILE A 822 17.23 21.03 36.59
N PRO A 823 16.96 21.65 37.76
CA PRO A 823 15.60 21.78 38.26
C PRO A 823 14.78 22.80 37.45
N ASP A 824 13.49 22.53 37.28
CA ASP A 824 12.52 23.52 36.78
C ASP A 824 12.46 24.72 37.74
N LYS A 825 12.62 25.95 37.22
CA LYS A 825 12.57 27.17 38.03
C LYS A 825 11.23 27.35 38.76
N ALA A 826 10.14 26.87 38.18
CA ALA A 826 8.82 26.92 38.79
C ALA A 826 8.58 25.76 39.78
N GLY A 827 9.50 24.78 39.85
CA GLY A 827 9.42 23.64 40.76
C GLY A 827 8.26 22.70 40.47
N ARG A 828 7.84 22.56 39.21
CA ARG A 828 6.70 21.71 38.81
C ARG A 828 7.11 20.27 38.51
N VAL A 829 8.25 20.07 37.85
CA VAL A 829 8.71 18.74 37.41
C VAL A 829 8.96 17.84 38.61
N GLY A 830 8.31 16.67 38.64
CA GLY A 830 8.40 15.73 39.76
C GLY A 830 7.74 16.20 41.07
N HIS A 831 6.97 17.30 41.06
CA HIS A 831 6.31 17.84 42.24
C HIS A 831 4.80 18.01 42.01
N TYR A 832 4.03 16.99 42.41
CA TYR A 832 2.58 16.91 42.19
C TYR A 832 1.82 16.88 43.52
N PRO A 833 1.58 18.03 44.18
CA PRO A 833 1.00 18.07 45.53
C PRO A 833 -0.45 17.56 45.62
N SER A 834 -1.15 17.47 44.48
CA SER A 834 -2.50 16.95 44.38
C SER A 834 -2.57 15.45 44.07
N ARG A 835 -1.43 14.79 43.80
CA ARG A 835 -1.40 13.35 43.49
C ARG A 835 -1.20 12.51 44.74
N ILE A 836 -1.90 11.39 44.77
CA ILE A 836 -1.70 10.29 45.69
C ILE A 836 -1.28 9.09 44.85
N GLU A 837 -0.02 8.70 45.00
CA GLU A 837 0.54 7.55 44.28
C GLU A 837 -0.13 6.25 44.73
N ALA A 838 -0.48 5.37 43.79
CA ALA A 838 -1.24 4.16 44.09
C ALA A 838 -0.43 3.19 44.96
N GLU A 839 0.88 3.10 44.76
CA GLU A 839 1.79 2.27 45.55
C GLU A 839 1.98 2.76 47.00
N ASN A 840 1.60 4.01 47.29
CA ASN A 840 1.60 4.58 48.64
C ASN A 840 0.26 4.39 49.38
N MET A 841 -0.75 3.81 48.71
CA MET A 841 -2.03 3.47 49.33
C MET A 841 -1.95 2.18 50.16
N ILE A 842 -2.99 1.91 50.95
CA ILE A 842 -3.18 0.62 51.61
C ILE A 842 -3.67 -0.37 50.55
N LEU A 843 -2.82 -1.34 50.22
CA LEU A 843 -3.06 -2.35 49.19
C LEU A 843 -3.55 -3.67 49.78
N ASP A 844 -4.59 -4.25 49.17
CA ASP A 844 -5.06 -5.62 49.39
C ASP A 844 -5.27 -6.28 48.03
N GLY A 845 -4.58 -7.38 47.73
CA GLY A 845 -4.62 -8.03 46.41
C GLY A 845 -3.90 -7.28 45.27
N TYR A 846 -3.37 -6.08 45.52
CA TYR A 846 -2.47 -5.32 44.64
C TYR A 846 -1.01 -5.44 45.09
N GLU A 847 -0.06 -5.39 44.15
CA GLU A 847 1.37 -5.27 44.41
C GLU A 847 2.04 -4.21 43.53
N PRO A 848 3.12 -3.55 43.98
CA PRO A 848 3.87 -2.60 43.17
C PRO A 848 4.50 -3.26 41.92
N TYR A 849 4.48 -2.53 40.82
CA TYR A 849 4.99 -2.92 39.52
C TYR A 849 5.91 -1.82 38.97
N ALA A 850 7.16 -2.18 38.68
CA ALA A 850 8.11 -1.26 38.06
C ALA A 850 7.77 -1.08 36.58
N VAL A 851 7.38 0.14 36.21
CA VAL A 851 6.98 0.49 34.84
C VAL A 851 8.23 0.69 33.97
N SER A 852 8.13 0.36 32.68
CA SER A 852 9.22 0.53 31.72
C SER A 852 8.67 1.04 30.38
N PRO A 853 9.15 2.19 29.86
CA PRO A 853 10.10 3.12 30.49
C PRO A 853 9.52 3.71 31.78
N PHE A 854 10.35 3.94 32.80
CA PHE A 854 9.85 4.24 34.13
C PHE A 854 9.27 5.66 34.24
N GLU A 855 9.65 6.57 33.35
CA GLU A 855 9.23 7.97 33.34
C GLU A 855 7.75 8.15 32.99
N VAL A 856 7.10 7.13 32.41
CA VAL A 856 5.68 7.17 32.04
C VAL A 856 4.74 6.89 33.22
N ALA A 857 5.29 6.45 34.36
CA ALA A 857 4.59 6.29 35.62
C ALA A 857 4.95 7.41 36.58
N SER A 858 3.95 7.96 37.29
CA SER A 858 4.24 8.85 38.40
C SER A 858 5.05 8.10 39.46
N ASN A 859 6.13 8.71 39.94
CA ASN A 859 7.06 8.07 40.89
C ASN A 859 7.62 6.70 40.41
N TYR A 860 7.65 6.46 39.10
CA TYR A 860 8.29 5.31 38.44
C TYR A 860 7.62 3.94 38.65
N THR A 861 6.51 3.89 39.39
CA THR A 861 5.90 2.65 39.88
C THR A 861 4.39 2.73 39.73
N ALA A 862 3.79 1.66 39.22
CA ALA A 862 2.34 1.45 39.24
C ALA A 862 2.00 0.33 40.23
N ILE A 863 0.71 0.00 40.40
CA ILE A 863 0.29 -1.23 41.08
C ILE A 863 -0.49 -2.13 40.13
N VAL A 864 -0.32 -3.45 40.27
CA VAL A 864 -1.03 -4.48 39.49
C VAL A 864 -1.60 -5.55 40.40
N THR A 865 -2.68 -6.21 39.99
CA THR A 865 -3.27 -7.25 40.82
C THR A 865 -2.34 -8.45 40.94
N THR A 866 -2.16 -8.97 42.15
CA THR A 866 -1.32 -10.15 42.47
C THR A 866 -1.74 -11.44 41.77
N SER A 867 -2.96 -11.47 41.21
CA SER A 867 -3.51 -12.58 40.46
C SER A 867 -4.44 -12.04 39.38
N ASN A 868 -4.39 -12.62 38.18
CA ASN A 868 -5.23 -12.21 37.05
C ASN A 868 -6.70 -12.64 37.17
N MET A 869 -7.11 -13.18 38.33
CA MET A 869 -8.47 -13.69 38.58
C MET A 869 -9.14 -13.08 39.81
N THR A 870 -8.42 -12.30 40.62
CA THR A 870 -8.90 -11.78 41.89
C THR A 870 -8.75 -10.28 41.94
N ALA A 871 -9.82 -9.58 42.34
CA ALA A 871 -9.79 -8.13 42.44
C ALA A 871 -8.77 -7.65 43.48
N GLY A 872 -8.09 -6.55 43.16
CA GLY A 872 -7.27 -5.78 44.09
C GLY A 872 -8.04 -4.56 44.62
N THR A 873 -7.66 -4.09 45.80
CA THR A 873 -8.17 -2.88 46.44
C THR A 873 -7.01 -1.98 46.84
N ALA A 874 -7.04 -0.72 46.40
CA ALA A 874 -6.16 0.36 46.87
C ALA A 874 -7.01 1.38 47.65
N SER A 875 -6.58 1.75 48.86
CA SER A 875 -7.35 2.66 49.71
C SER A 875 -6.49 3.65 50.50
N THR A 876 -6.99 4.86 50.70
CA THR A 876 -6.28 5.92 51.43
C THR A 876 -7.25 6.88 52.11
N ILE A 877 -6.79 7.58 53.14
CA ILE A 877 -7.55 8.65 53.81
C ILE A 877 -7.16 9.96 53.15
N LEU A 878 -8.16 10.71 52.67
CA LEU A 878 -7.96 11.99 52.00
C LEU A 878 -7.63 13.08 53.03
N ASP A 879 -6.40 13.60 52.99
CA ASP A 879 -5.97 14.77 53.77
C ASP A 879 -6.08 16.08 52.96
N PHE A 880 -7.23 16.27 52.31
CA PHE A 880 -7.59 17.51 51.64
C PHE A 880 -8.64 18.25 52.47
N ASP A 881 -8.64 19.59 52.42
CA ASP A 881 -9.65 20.38 53.11
C ASP A 881 -11.05 20.09 52.53
N SER A 882 -12.09 20.12 53.36
CA SER A 882 -13.45 19.87 52.88
C SER A 882 -13.85 20.87 51.78
N GLY A 883 -14.37 20.39 50.67
CA GLY A 883 -14.68 21.20 49.50
C GLY A 883 -15.16 20.41 48.30
N THR A 884 -15.27 21.08 47.16
CA THR A 884 -15.58 20.47 45.87
C THR A 884 -14.29 20.29 45.09
N TYR A 885 -14.07 19.11 44.51
CA TYR A 885 -12.87 18.73 43.79
C TYR A 885 -13.20 17.94 42.51
N ASP A 886 -12.28 17.96 41.55
CA ASP A 886 -12.23 17.00 40.45
C ASP A 886 -11.28 15.87 40.87
N ILE A 887 -11.76 14.62 40.84
CA ILE A 887 -10.97 13.43 41.17
C ILE A 887 -10.61 12.74 39.86
N ALA A 888 -9.32 12.69 39.54
CA ALA A 888 -8.83 12.00 38.36
C ALA A 888 -8.07 10.73 38.75
N VAL A 889 -8.31 9.65 38.02
CA VAL A 889 -7.61 8.38 38.20
C VAL A 889 -6.81 8.10 36.94
N ASN A 890 -5.50 7.96 37.10
CA ASN A 890 -4.60 7.54 36.03
C ASN A 890 -4.35 6.03 36.16
N TYR A 891 -4.62 5.30 35.10
CA TYR A 891 -4.52 3.84 35.02
C TYR A 891 -3.99 3.44 33.64
N TYR A 892 -3.75 2.15 33.43
CA TYR A 892 -3.33 1.65 32.13
C TYR A 892 -4.42 0.75 31.55
N ASP A 893 -4.73 0.95 30.28
CA ASP A 893 -5.66 0.17 29.47
C ASP A 893 -4.82 -0.63 28.48
N MET A 894 -4.68 -1.94 28.71
CA MET A 894 -3.79 -2.82 27.96
C MET A 894 -4.54 -3.51 26.80
N TYR A 895 -3.88 -3.63 25.65
CA TYR A 895 -4.46 -4.27 24.47
C TYR A 895 -4.91 -5.71 24.75
N GLY A 896 -6.19 -5.99 24.44
CA GLY A 896 -6.81 -7.30 24.66
C GLY A 896 -7.29 -7.54 26.10
N GLY A 897 -7.19 -6.52 26.96
CA GLY A 897 -7.77 -6.45 28.31
C GLY A 897 -9.12 -5.72 28.36
N ALA A 898 -9.84 -5.95 29.46
CA ALA A 898 -11.12 -5.34 29.81
C ALA A 898 -11.29 -5.28 31.34
N SER A 899 -10.25 -4.88 32.08
CA SER A 899 -10.29 -4.80 33.54
C SER A 899 -11.35 -3.81 33.99
N HIS A 900 -12.04 -4.15 35.07
CA HIS A 900 -13.12 -3.32 35.60
C HIS A 900 -12.69 -2.59 36.87
N TYR A 901 -12.94 -1.29 36.96
CA TYR A 901 -12.59 -0.46 38.11
C TYR A 901 -13.83 0.16 38.73
N SER A 902 -13.85 0.22 40.06
CA SER A 902 -14.88 0.91 40.86
C SER A 902 -14.18 1.87 41.83
N LEU A 903 -14.53 3.16 41.75
CA LEU A 903 -14.04 4.20 42.65
C LEU A 903 -15.13 4.54 43.67
N MET A 904 -14.77 4.53 44.95
CA MET A 904 -15.67 4.80 46.07
C MET A 904 -15.08 5.87 46.99
N ILE A 905 -15.98 6.68 47.55
CA ILE A 905 -15.68 7.59 48.67
C ILE A 905 -16.49 7.10 49.87
N ASN A 906 -15.79 6.75 50.95
CA ASN A 906 -16.31 6.03 52.10
C ASN A 906 -16.95 4.69 51.68
N ASN A 907 -18.29 4.63 51.64
CA ASN A 907 -19.05 3.46 51.18
C ASN A 907 -19.92 3.77 49.96
N ASP A 908 -19.83 4.98 49.41
CA ASP A 908 -20.62 5.42 48.27
C ASP A 908 -19.80 5.29 46.99
N THR A 909 -20.31 4.55 46.00
CA THR A 909 -19.69 4.41 44.69
C THR A 909 -19.78 5.73 43.94
N LEU A 910 -18.62 6.31 43.59
CA LEU A 910 -18.52 7.53 42.79
C LEU A 910 -18.67 7.24 41.30
N GLY A 911 -18.11 6.12 40.84
CA GLY A 911 -18.26 5.65 39.47
C GLY A 911 -17.54 4.34 39.20
N GLU A 912 -17.95 3.67 38.11
CA GLU A 912 -17.43 2.36 37.69
C GLU A 912 -17.17 2.39 36.19
N TRP A 913 -16.01 1.92 35.75
CA TRP A 913 -15.63 1.91 34.34
C TRP A 913 -14.88 0.63 33.97
N THR A 914 -14.80 0.36 32.68
CA THR A 914 -14.03 -0.75 32.12
C THR A 914 -12.89 -0.19 31.29
N ALA A 915 -11.70 -0.76 31.43
CA ALA A 915 -10.53 -0.49 30.60
C ALA A 915 -10.61 -1.32 29.32
N ASP A 916 -11.51 -0.94 28.41
CA ASP A 916 -11.70 -1.60 27.10
C ASP A 916 -11.61 -0.59 25.94
N ALA A 917 -10.85 0.49 26.13
CA ALA A 917 -10.69 1.61 25.22
C ALA A 917 -12.01 2.30 24.82
N LYS A 918 -13.08 2.15 25.60
CA LYS A 918 -14.36 2.85 25.42
C LYS A 918 -14.47 4.11 26.28
N PRO A 919 -15.31 5.08 25.87
CA PRO A 919 -15.57 6.25 26.68
C PRO A 919 -16.26 5.89 27.98
N TYR A 920 -15.65 6.28 29.11
CA TYR A 920 -16.43 6.53 30.31
C TYR A 920 -16.94 7.98 30.28
N ILE A 921 -18.16 8.15 29.79
CA ILE A 921 -18.94 9.36 30.02
C ILE A 921 -19.99 8.98 31.05
N ALA A 922 -19.98 9.65 32.21
CA ALA A 922 -20.86 9.34 33.34
C ALA A 922 -22.30 9.01 32.87
N ASN A 923 -22.68 7.73 32.98
CA ASN A 923 -23.99 7.16 32.64
C ASN A 923 -24.39 7.06 31.15
N GLN A 924 -23.46 7.05 30.18
CA GLN A 924 -23.80 6.71 28.78
C GLN A 924 -22.79 5.71 28.18
N ALA A 925 -23.29 4.53 27.77
CA ALA A 925 -22.55 3.60 26.95
C ALA A 925 -22.40 4.19 25.54
N ALA A 926 -21.26 4.81 25.27
CA ALA A 926 -20.95 5.34 23.94
C ALA A 926 -20.53 4.20 22.99
N PRO A 927 -20.86 4.26 21.69
CA PRO A 927 -20.79 3.11 20.79
C PRO A 927 -19.42 2.88 20.11
N ARG A 928 -18.39 3.71 20.36
CA ARG A 928 -17.10 3.61 19.64
C ARG A 928 -15.88 3.65 20.56
N ILE A 929 -14.93 2.77 20.23
CA ILE A 929 -13.65 2.51 20.90
C ILE A 929 -12.61 3.50 20.32
N LEU A 930 -11.60 3.97 21.08
CA LEU A 930 -10.36 4.47 20.46
C LEU A 930 -9.92 3.37 19.49
N GLY A 931 -9.79 3.66 18.19
CA GLY A 931 -9.61 2.63 17.16
C GLY A 931 -8.40 1.70 17.32
N HIS A 932 -7.63 1.83 18.41
CA HIS A 932 -6.51 1.02 18.80
C HIS A 932 -6.04 1.35 20.25
N THR A 933 -5.84 0.36 21.11
CA THR A 933 -4.91 0.45 22.26
C THR A 933 -3.56 -0.10 21.80
N PRO A 934 -2.44 0.66 21.81
CA PRO A 934 -1.25 0.23 21.09
C PRO A 934 -0.39 -0.83 21.75
N SER A 935 -0.52 -1.05 23.07
CA SER A 935 0.43 -1.88 23.80
C SER A 935 -0.24 -2.90 24.71
N ILE A 936 0.38 -4.08 24.76
CA ILE A 936 0.09 -5.13 25.74
C ILE A 936 0.93 -4.98 27.02
N TYR A 937 1.62 -3.84 27.19
CA TYR A 937 2.47 -3.53 28.34
C TYR A 937 1.90 -2.36 29.13
N VAL A 938 2.31 -2.25 30.40
CA VAL A 938 2.07 -1.08 31.24
C VAL A 938 3.14 -0.05 30.88
N ASP A 939 2.79 0.91 30.02
CA ASP A 939 3.71 1.90 29.44
C ASP A 939 2.97 3.17 28.98
N GLY A 940 3.67 4.11 28.36
CA GLY A 940 3.08 5.37 27.87
C GLY A 940 2.06 5.19 26.74
N HIS A 941 1.97 4.00 26.12
CA HIS A 941 1.00 3.70 25.07
C HIS A 941 -0.34 3.28 25.65
N SER A 942 -0.34 2.55 26.77
CA SER A 942 -1.54 2.08 27.49
C SER A 942 -2.04 3.06 28.55
N ALA A 943 -1.24 4.07 28.92
CA ALA A 943 -1.63 5.06 29.93
C ALA A 943 -2.87 5.88 29.53
N ILE A 944 -3.85 5.94 30.43
CA ILE A 944 -5.13 6.63 30.25
C ILE A 944 -5.58 7.29 31.56
N ARG A 945 -6.49 8.25 31.45
CA ARG A 945 -7.03 9.01 32.57
C ARG A 945 -8.54 9.12 32.50
N ILE A 946 -9.19 8.91 33.63
CA ILE A 946 -10.61 9.18 33.85
C ILE A 946 -10.74 10.30 34.89
N THR A 947 -11.71 11.21 34.75
CA THR A 947 -11.91 12.32 35.69
C THR A 947 -13.38 12.46 36.09
N PHE A 948 -13.63 12.48 37.39
CA PHE A 948 -14.92 12.71 38.02
C PHE A 948 -14.98 14.16 38.51
N SER A 949 -15.81 14.98 37.89
CA SER A 949 -15.88 16.41 38.21
C SER A 949 -16.87 16.74 39.33
N ASN A 950 -16.60 17.83 40.05
CA ASN A 950 -17.49 18.39 41.09
C ASN A 950 -17.85 17.43 42.24
N VAL A 951 -16.90 16.60 42.67
CA VAL A 951 -17.04 15.67 43.79
C VAL A 951 -16.94 16.42 45.11
N THR A 952 -17.91 16.24 46.00
CA THR A 952 -17.86 16.84 47.34
C THR A 952 -17.09 15.91 48.28
N LEU A 953 -16.00 16.42 48.84
CA LEU A 953 -15.13 15.69 49.78
C LEU A 953 -15.11 16.38 51.13
N ASN A 954 -15.09 15.58 52.19
CA ASN A 954 -14.80 16.03 53.55
C ASN A 954 -13.39 15.59 53.95
N LYS A 955 -12.71 16.42 54.73
CA LYS A 955 -11.43 16.06 55.30
C LYS A 955 -11.55 14.77 56.12
N GLY A 956 -10.74 13.77 55.78
CA GLY A 956 -10.76 12.45 56.41
C GLY A 956 -11.66 11.41 55.74
N ASP A 957 -12.30 11.74 54.61
CA ASP A 957 -13.01 10.75 53.80
C ASP A 957 -12.04 9.66 53.29
N MET A 958 -12.54 8.43 53.19
CA MET A 958 -11.77 7.30 52.67
C MET A 958 -11.96 7.15 51.18
N LEU A 959 -10.90 7.28 50.37
CA LEU A 959 -10.93 6.92 48.97
C LEU A 959 -10.56 5.45 48.80
N LYS A 960 -11.32 4.72 47.99
CA LYS A 960 -11.09 3.31 47.69
C LYS A 960 -11.28 3.04 46.20
N ILE A 961 -10.30 2.39 45.57
CA ILE A 961 -10.38 1.89 44.20
C ILE A 961 -10.31 0.37 44.23
N ILE A 962 -11.25 -0.28 43.57
CA ILE A 962 -11.27 -1.73 43.39
C ILE A 962 -11.06 -2.02 41.92
N GLY A 963 -9.99 -2.70 41.55
CA GLY A 963 -9.74 -3.16 40.19
C GLY A 963 -9.90 -4.66 40.09
N THR A 964 -10.73 -5.10 39.14
CA THR A 964 -11.02 -6.51 38.85
C THR A 964 -10.36 -6.86 37.52
N PRO A 965 -9.34 -7.73 37.52
CA PRO A 965 -8.64 -8.13 36.31
C PRO A 965 -9.53 -9.05 35.46
N ASP A 966 -9.28 -9.11 34.16
CA ASP A 966 -10.05 -9.93 33.21
C ASP A 966 -9.31 -11.20 32.74
N GLY A 967 -8.07 -11.38 33.18
CA GLY A 967 -7.19 -12.47 32.79
C GLY A 967 -6.00 -12.01 31.96
N ASN A 968 -6.23 -11.13 30.98
CA ASN A 968 -5.20 -10.59 30.09
C ASN A 968 -4.58 -9.32 30.66
N GLU A 969 -5.37 -8.53 31.38
CA GLU A 969 -4.97 -7.28 32.00
C GLU A 969 -5.09 -7.38 33.54
N PRO A 970 -4.02 -7.05 34.29
CA PRO A 970 -3.98 -7.17 35.74
C PRO A 970 -4.46 -5.90 36.47
N ALA A 971 -5.50 -5.24 35.94
CA ALA A 971 -6.06 -3.98 36.43
C ALA A 971 -5.01 -2.94 36.93
N PRO A 972 -4.04 -2.54 36.10
CA PRO A 972 -2.93 -1.65 36.47
C PRO A 972 -3.37 -0.20 36.80
N LEU A 973 -2.94 0.32 37.95
CA LEU A 973 -3.26 1.66 38.45
C LEU A 973 -1.99 2.46 38.76
N ASP A 974 -1.95 3.76 38.39
CA ASP A 974 -0.79 4.63 38.59
C ASP A 974 -0.97 5.56 39.81
N TYR A 975 -1.89 6.52 39.72
CA TYR A 975 -2.15 7.49 40.79
C TYR A 975 -3.57 8.05 40.74
N VAL A 976 -3.93 8.76 41.81
CA VAL A 976 -5.17 9.54 41.90
C VAL A 976 -4.82 11.01 42.14
N SER A 977 -5.38 11.91 41.34
CA SER A 977 -5.28 13.36 41.55
C SER A 977 -6.55 13.92 42.18
N VAL A 978 -6.39 14.76 43.20
CA VAL A 978 -7.47 15.53 43.84
C VAL A 978 -7.25 17.02 43.54
N LEU A 979 -8.00 17.53 42.57
CA LEU A 979 -7.78 18.86 41.98
C LEU A 979 -8.91 19.80 42.35
N GLN A 980 -8.60 21.08 42.61
CA GLN A 980 -9.65 22.09 42.70
C GLN A 980 -10.34 22.24 41.33
N PRO A 981 -11.64 22.54 41.26
CA PRO A 981 -12.37 22.66 40.00
C PRO A 981 -11.68 23.64 39.04
N GLY A 982 -11.39 23.17 37.83
CA GLY A 982 -10.68 23.95 36.79
C GLY A 982 -9.17 24.09 37.00
N LYS A 983 -8.58 23.46 38.03
CA LYS A 983 -7.14 23.28 38.12
C LYS A 983 -6.70 22.04 37.37
N ILE A 984 -5.61 22.19 36.65
CA ILE A 984 -4.95 21.14 35.88
C ILE A 984 -3.82 20.60 36.75
N ASP A 985 -3.67 19.28 36.73
CA ASP A 985 -2.65 18.52 37.45
C ASP A 985 -1.22 18.86 37.04
#